data_AF-A0A9W8QZ99-F1
#
_entry.id   AF-A0A9W8QZ99-F1
#
_cell.length_a   1.000
_cell.length_b   1.000
_cell.length_c   1.000
_cell.angle_alpha   90.00
_cell.angle_beta   90.00
_cell.angle_gamma   90.00
#
_symmetry.space_group_name_H-M   'P 1'
#
loop_
_entity.id
_entity.type
_entity.pdbx_description
1 polymer ?
#
loop_
_entity_poly.entity_id
_entity_poly.type
_entity_poly.pdbx_seq_one_letter_code
_entity_poly.pdbx_strand_id
1 'polypeptide(L)'
;MLSFRSLLFALLLSLARPGLAAHVQVRDCISASGEALSSHPQFTPGSLQASLDERHNETRLQLIISGEYADLKSCEEFRQQDASIELSLAALGGTSRYHGEILNSTCKSRLWSAQKIQKRTQYFEVLFRINHPAPLAAFELEVDIRGSDDLPVGCMNGFLTPDIGPTMQGISFWGPVITFVLVILAAGWREWSNLVQPLQDEEEGSVQRASNRSHLTRIADCLSYIQFIFFAGALSLNYPGFLQPIVSAASWSTLMLQRGIVIRHSVYFGIRDGIHEINGTFGGTSGLEHMIQVMGAPVTMGTWSNIATLAVVILICLFILIHIGQNLRWTRDWFRQAGHWSLEGSAKDNHKATIWVALRVFLSYLLLPLTAWATYQIDMARFLPSYYTILTVVAICLLILGCWWGLSSRSPQNMGYLLIDELHRQEADEVPSRTQDYYTLATFGFLVLRGSMIGGLQHFGTEQLFALMACEVGQLGLATWAWSVSGLLSRATVVTVARLCVLLLCVGMVPDLASHKASSALGYIILMLHALFMIGMFLIPSTYDLVQFAIAAANKKTSPEQPDKDEDQEHPQVFGLRQLSRRPTTVTNLAVSLLASRVVFRLRASITRAATYILPVPKAREVLIKPLREESSVQGTGKINP
;
A
#
# COMPACT_ATOMS: atom_id res chain seq x y z
N MET A 1 -50.99 -16.38 20.70
CA MET A 1 -50.69 -17.37 19.63
C MET A 1 -50.31 -16.76 18.26
N LEU A 2 -50.67 -15.50 17.94
CA LEU A 2 -50.29 -14.86 16.66
C LEU A 2 -48.78 -14.54 16.52
N SER A 3 -48.08 -14.30 17.63
CA SER A 3 -46.66 -13.90 17.62
C SER A 3 -45.70 -15.04 17.22
N PHE A 4 -46.00 -16.29 17.60
CA PHE A 4 -45.12 -17.43 17.32
C PHE A 4 -45.16 -17.85 15.84
N ARG A 5 -46.32 -17.77 15.17
CA ARG A 5 -46.42 -18.03 13.72
C ARG A 5 -45.69 -16.98 12.89
N SER A 6 -45.72 -15.72 13.32
CA SER A 6 -45.00 -14.64 12.63
C SER A 6 -43.49 -14.76 12.81
N LEU A 7 -43.02 -15.22 13.99
CA LEU A 7 -41.61 -15.49 14.24
C LEU A 7 -41.11 -16.72 13.46
N LEU A 8 -41.92 -17.78 13.40
CA LEU A 8 -41.61 -18.98 12.62
C LEU A 8 -41.60 -18.68 11.12
N PHE A 9 -42.52 -17.84 10.64
CA PHE A 9 -42.55 -17.42 9.23
C PHE A 9 -41.38 -16.50 8.88
N ALA A 10 -40.97 -15.60 9.78
CA ALA A 10 -39.75 -14.81 9.63
C ALA A 10 -38.47 -15.67 9.69
N LEU A 11 -38.45 -16.70 10.56
CA LEU A 11 -37.36 -17.68 10.63
C LEU A 11 -37.31 -18.54 9.36
N LEU A 12 -38.47 -19.00 8.85
CA LEU A 12 -38.60 -19.74 7.60
C LEU A 12 -38.27 -18.88 6.37
N LEU A 13 -38.58 -17.58 6.38
CA LEU A 13 -38.14 -16.63 5.36
C LEU A 13 -36.64 -16.30 5.45
N SER A 14 -36.05 -16.34 6.66
CA SER A 14 -34.59 -16.23 6.82
C SER A 14 -33.85 -17.51 6.42
N LEU A 15 -34.53 -18.66 6.44
CA LEU A 15 -34.05 -19.94 5.93
C LEU A 15 -34.31 -20.11 4.43
N ALA A 16 -35.36 -19.49 3.89
CA ALA A 16 -35.64 -19.44 2.47
C ALA A 16 -34.76 -18.36 1.83
N ARG A 17 -33.49 -18.68 1.62
CA ARG A 17 -32.69 -17.96 0.63
C ARG A 17 -33.33 -18.23 -0.73
N PRO A 18 -33.93 -17.25 -1.43
CA PRO A 18 -34.23 -17.44 -2.84
C PRO A 18 -32.89 -17.74 -3.53
N GLY A 19 -32.77 -18.96 -4.09
CA GLY A 19 -31.56 -19.41 -4.77
C GLY A 19 -31.27 -18.45 -5.93
N LEU A 20 -30.25 -17.63 -5.76
CA LEU A 20 -29.82 -16.63 -6.73
C LEU A 20 -28.34 -16.87 -6.95
N ALA A 21 -28.04 -17.64 -7.99
CA ALA A 21 -26.70 -18.07 -8.34
C ALA A 21 -25.72 -16.89 -8.54
N ALA A 22 -24.45 -17.12 -8.25
CA ALA A 22 -23.36 -16.18 -8.43
C ALA A 22 -22.98 -16.07 -9.90
N HIS A 23 -22.65 -14.86 -10.37
CA HIS A 23 -22.11 -14.67 -11.72
C HIS A 23 -20.72 -15.28 -11.86
N VAL A 24 -20.47 -15.94 -13.00
CA VAL A 24 -19.18 -16.55 -13.36
C VAL A 24 -18.70 -15.97 -14.69
N GLN A 25 -17.39 -15.72 -14.80
CA GLN A 25 -16.79 -15.28 -16.06
C GLN A 25 -16.85 -16.40 -17.09
N VAL A 26 -17.20 -16.03 -18.33
CA VAL A 26 -17.33 -17.00 -19.41
C VAL A 26 -16.80 -16.46 -20.73
N ARG A 27 -16.37 -17.39 -21.59
CA ARG A 27 -16.03 -17.18 -22.99
C ARG A 27 -16.53 -18.36 -23.82
N ASP A 28 -16.83 -18.10 -25.08
CA ASP A 28 -17.22 -19.12 -26.04
C ASP A 28 -15.98 -19.90 -26.50
N CYS A 29 -16.05 -21.23 -26.51
CA CYS A 29 -14.94 -22.07 -26.98
C CYS A 29 -14.84 -22.10 -28.52
N ILE A 30 -15.90 -21.70 -29.23
CA ILE A 30 -16.02 -21.85 -30.68
C ILE A 30 -15.23 -20.74 -31.37
N SER A 31 -13.91 -20.89 -31.38
CA SER A 31 -12.99 -20.18 -32.29
C SER A 31 -11.78 -21.04 -32.70
N ALA A 32 -11.73 -22.33 -32.34
CA ALA A 32 -10.53 -23.16 -32.52
C ALA A 32 -10.72 -24.52 -33.23
N SER A 33 -11.94 -25.03 -33.43
CA SER A 33 -12.13 -26.28 -34.17
C SER A 33 -13.18 -26.09 -35.26
N GLY A 34 -12.73 -26.15 -36.52
CA GLY A 34 -13.58 -26.35 -37.68
C GLY A 34 -14.14 -27.77 -37.70
N GLU A 35 -14.83 -28.18 -36.63
CA GLU A 35 -15.55 -29.44 -36.55
C GLU A 35 -17.00 -29.26 -37.00
N ALA A 36 -17.56 -30.35 -37.53
CA ALA A 36 -18.76 -30.37 -38.35
C ALA A 36 -19.90 -29.51 -37.80
N LEU A 37 -20.48 -28.65 -38.66
CA LEU A 37 -21.73 -27.97 -38.34
C LEU A 37 -22.75 -29.03 -37.95
N SER A 38 -23.17 -29.02 -36.68
CA SER A 38 -24.31 -29.81 -36.24
C SER A 38 -25.51 -29.50 -37.15
N SER A 39 -26.40 -30.47 -37.34
CA SER A 39 -27.67 -30.22 -38.05
C SER A 39 -28.58 -29.25 -37.27
N HIS A 40 -28.22 -28.99 -36.01
CA HIS A 40 -28.91 -28.10 -35.09
C HIS A 40 -28.39 -26.65 -35.18
N PRO A 41 -29.27 -25.68 -34.90
CA PRO A 41 -28.93 -24.26 -34.89
C PRO A 41 -27.96 -23.94 -33.76
N GLN A 42 -26.93 -23.14 -34.08
CA GLN A 42 -25.86 -22.80 -33.14
C GLN A 42 -26.41 -22.06 -31.91
N PHE A 43 -25.99 -22.50 -30.72
CA PHE A 43 -26.27 -21.83 -29.46
C PHE A 43 -25.17 -20.83 -29.17
N THR A 44 -25.51 -19.54 -29.08
CA THR A 44 -24.57 -18.50 -28.67
C THR A 44 -24.68 -18.26 -27.17
N PRO A 45 -23.68 -18.62 -26.37
CA PRO A 45 -23.72 -18.44 -24.93
C PRO A 45 -23.72 -16.96 -24.55
N GLY A 46 -24.53 -16.60 -23.55
CA GLY A 46 -24.73 -15.23 -23.10
C GLY A 46 -24.20 -14.96 -21.69
N SER A 47 -24.67 -15.72 -20.69
CA SER A 47 -24.17 -15.61 -19.31
C SER A 47 -24.25 -16.93 -18.56
N LEU A 48 -23.32 -17.10 -17.61
CA LEU A 48 -23.24 -18.26 -16.72
C LEU A 48 -23.41 -17.79 -15.28
N GLN A 49 -24.30 -18.46 -14.55
CA GLN A 49 -24.38 -18.32 -13.11
C GLN A 49 -24.19 -19.68 -12.46
N ALA A 50 -23.55 -19.72 -11.30
CA ALA A 50 -23.26 -20.94 -10.58
C ALA A 50 -23.60 -20.81 -9.10
N SER A 51 -24.05 -21.91 -8.50
CA SER A 51 -24.28 -22.05 -7.07
C SER A 51 -23.65 -23.37 -6.61
N LEU A 52 -22.87 -23.31 -5.53
CA LEU A 52 -22.20 -24.46 -4.92
C LEU A 52 -22.78 -24.71 -3.53
N ASP A 53 -23.46 -25.85 -3.38
CA ASP A 53 -23.98 -26.31 -2.09
C ASP A 53 -23.16 -27.51 -1.60
N GLU A 54 -22.42 -27.31 -0.51
CA GLU A 54 -21.67 -28.35 0.18
C GLU A 54 -22.50 -28.89 1.35
N ARG A 55 -23.11 -30.05 1.15
CA ARG A 55 -23.81 -30.79 2.22
C ARG A 55 -22.96 -31.99 2.63
N HIS A 56 -23.07 -32.43 3.89
CA HIS A 56 -22.14 -33.34 4.60
C HIS A 56 -21.74 -34.67 3.91
N ASN A 57 -22.26 -35.00 2.72
CA ASN A 57 -21.85 -36.17 1.94
C ASN A 57 -21.91 -35.98 0.41
N GLU A 58 -22.29 -34.80 -0.10
CA GLU A 58 -22.49 -34.55 -1.53
C GLU A 58 -22.28 -33.06 -1.82
N THR A 59 -21.44 -32.76 -2.81
CA THR A 59 -21.27 -31.39 -3.32
C THR A 59 -22.09 -31.23 -4.59
N ARG A 60 -23.01 -30.27 -4.57
CA ARG A 60 -23.92 -29.99 -5.68
C ARG A 60 -23.53 -28.67 -6.32
N LEU A 61 -23.13 -28.73 -7.59
CA LEU A 61 -22.89 -27.56 -8.42
C LEU A 61 -24.08 -27.37 -9.34
N GLN A 62 -24.80 -26.27 -9.15
CA GLN A 62 -25.93 -25.88 -9.98
C GLN A 62 -25.46 -24.78 -10.93
N LEU A 63 -25.63 -24.99 -12.24
CA LEU A 63 -25.31 -24.00 -13.27
C LEU A 63 -26.60 -23.51 -13.92
N ILE A 64 -26.74 -22.19 -14.03
CA ILE A 64 -27.77 -21.53 -14.82
C ILE A 64 -27.09 -20.95 -16.05
N ILE A 65 -27.27 -21.62 -17.17
CA ILE A 65 -26.71 -21.25 -18.47
C ILE A 65 -27.76 -20.46 -19.23
N SER A 66 -27.37 -19.32 -19.77
CA SER A 66 -28.23 -18.51 -20.63
C SER A 66 -27.55 -18.23 -21.95
N GLY A 67 -28.29 -18.29 -23.05
CA GLY A 67 -27.79 -17.98 -24.38
C GLY A 67 -28.91 -17.76 -25.40
N GLU A 68 -28.50 -17.43 -26.62
CA GLU A 68 -29.38 -17.06 -27.73
C GLU A 68 -29.31 -18.12 -28.85
N TYR A 69 -30.45 -18.41 -29.48
CA TYR A 69 -30.52 -19.15 -30.74
C TYR A 69 -30.90 -18.19 -31.87
N ALA A 70 -30.45 -18.48 -33.10
CA ALA A 70 -30.74 -17.65 -34.27
C ALA A 70 -32.25 -17.59 -34.63
N ASP A 71 -32.99 -18.69 -34.45
CA ASP A 71 -34.40 -18.82 -34.86
C ASP A 71 -35.35 -19.19 -33.70
N LEU A 72 -36.62 -18.75 -33.80
CA LEU A 72 -37.64 -18.93 -32.75
C LEU A 72 -38.07 -20.40 -32.60
N LYS A 73 -38.21 -21.11 -33.71
CA LYS A 73 -38.61 -22.53 -33.76
C LYS A 73 -37.56 -23.41 -33.07
N SER A 74 -36.30 -23.05 -33.27
CA SER A 74 -35.12 -23.73 -32.75
C SER A 74 -35.04 -23.78 -31.22
N CYS A 75 -35.37 -22.68 -30.53
CA CYS A 75 -35.35 -22.62 -29.06
C CYS A 75 -36.43 -23.53 -28.43
N GLU A 76 -37.62 -23.57 -29.05
CA GLU A 76 -38.73 -24.40 -28.56
C GLU A 76 -38.56 -25.88 -28.94
N GLU A 77 -38.02 -26.17 -30.12
CA GLU A 77 -37.68 -27.53 -30.58
C GLU A 77 -36.56 -28.14 -29.76
N PHE A 78 -35.48 -27.40 -29.50
CA PHE A 78 -34.36 -27.88 -28.68
C PHE A 78 -34.81 -28.15 -27.23
N ARG A 79 -35.76 -27.38 -26.70
CA ARG A 79 -36.37 -27.65 -25.37
C ARG A 79 -37.09 -29.00 -25.31
N GLN A 80 -37.59 -29.51 -26.43
CA GLN A 80 -38.32 -30.78 -26.50
C GLN A 80 -37.40 -31.98 -26.79
N GLN A 81 -36.15 -31.73 -27.14
CA GLN A 81 -35.16 -32.76 -27.48
C GLN A 81 -34.33 -33.14 -26.23
N ASP A 82 -33.91 -34.39 -26.16
CA ASP A 82 -33.01 -34.90 -25.10
C ASP A 82 -31.59 -34.35 -25.32
N ALA A 83 -31.38 -33.09 -24.95
CA ALA A 83 -30.05 -32.48 -24.95
C ALA A 83 -29.22 -33.01 -23.77
N SER A 84 -27.93 -33.28 -24.00
CA SER A 84 -26.98 -33.63 -22.95
C SER A 84 -26.02 -32.47 -22.69
N ILE A 85 -25.74 -32.21 -21.41
CA ILE A 85 -24.81 -31.16 -20.99
C ILE A 85 -23.72 -31.84 -20.16
N GLU A 86 -22.50 -31.75 -20.66
CA GLU A 86 -21.31 -32.30 -19.99
C GLU A 86 -20.48 -31.18 -19.38
N LEU A 87 -19.99 -31.43 -18.16
CA LEU A 87 -19.11 -30.52 -17.46
C LEU A 87 -17.73 -31.17 -17.30
N SER A 88 -16.71 -30.50 -17.79
CA SER A 88 -15.31 -30.81 -17.51
C SER A 88 -14.76 -29.81 -16.48
N LEU A 89 -14.26 -30.33 -15.36
CA LEU A 89 -13.56 -29.56 -14.33
C LEU A 89 -12.09 -29.93 -14.33
N ALA A 90 -11.23 -28.99 -14.72
CA ALA A 90 -9.79 -29.15 -14.69
C ALA A 90 -9.19 -28.50 -13.44
N ALA A 91 -8.46 -29.30 -12.66
CA ALA A 91 -7.72 -28.89 -11.48
C ALA A 91 -6.28 -29.44 -11.51
N LEU A 92 -5.46 -29.07 -10.52
CA LEU A 92 -4.08 -29.55 -10.40
C LEU A 92 -4.01 -31.10 -10.31
N GLY A 93 -4.99 -31.73 -9.66
CA GLY A 93 -5.07 -33.18 -9.49
C GLY A 93 -5.56 -33.96 -10.71
N GLY A 94 -5.95 -33.28 -11.80
CA GLY A 94 -6.49 -33.92 -13.01
C GLY A 94 -7.74 -33.20 -13.54
N THR A 95 -8.28 -33.73 -14.63
CA THR A 95 -9.54 -33.26 -15.21
C THR A 95 -10.60 -34.33 -14.96
N SER A 96 -11.72 -33.94 -14.35
CA SER A 96 -12.87 -34.82 -14.08
C SER A 96 -14.05 -34.38 -14.92
N ARG A 97 -14.78 -35.35 -15.49
CA ARG A 97 -15.97 -35.12 -16.30
C ARG A 97 -17.22 -35.54 -15.54
N TYR A 98 -18.28 -34.74 -15.64
CA TYR A 98 -19.55 -34.92 -14.95
C TYR A 98 -20.70 -34.75 -15.93
N HIS A 99 -21.67 -35.66 -15.88
CA HIS A 99 -22.91 -35.51 -16.63
C HIS A 99 -23.90 -34.65 -15.84
N GLY A 100 -24.51 -33.68 -16.50
CA GLY A 100 -25.49 -32.77 -15.92
C GLY A 100 -26.90 -33.35 -15.93
N GLU A 101 -27.63 -33.15 -14.83
CA GLU A 101 -29.06 -33.42 -14.72
C GLU A 101 -29.83 -32.11 -15.00
N ILE A 102 -30.55 -32.03 -16.12
CA ILE A 102 -31.31 -30.82 -16.48
C ILE A 102 -32.55 -30.74 -15.60
N LEU A 103 -32.57 -29.77 -14.68
CA LEU A 103 -33.70 -29.52 -13.77
C LEU A 103 -34.81 -28.74 -14.45
N ASN A 104 -34.45 -27.73 -15.25
CA ASN A 104 -35.40 -26.85 -15.91
C ASN A 104 -34.80 -26.28 -17.19
N SER A 105 -35.63 -26.12 -18.23
CA SER A 105 -35.25 -25.51 -19.50
C SER A 105 -36.38 -24.56 -19.93
N THR A 106 -36.08 -23.26 -19.99
CA THR A 106 -37.08 -22.24 -20.33
C THR A 106 -36.60 -21.33 -21.46
N CYS A 107 -37.47 -21.06 -22.43
CA CYS A 107 -37.22 -20.10 -23.50
C CYS A 107 -38.05 -18.82 -23.25
N LYS A 108 -37.39 -17.68 -22.97
CA LYS A 108 -38.07 -16.40 -22.67
C LYS A 108 -37.70 -15.33 -23.70
N SER A 109 -38.67 -14.52 -24.15
CA SER A 109 -38.33 -13.32 -24.93
C SER A 109 -37.92 -12.20 -24.00
N ARG A 110 -36.78 -11.59 -24.29
CA ARG A 110 -36.37 -10.31 -23.73
C ARG A 110 -36.48 -9.25 -24.82
N LEU A 111 -37.28 -8.22 -24.57
CA LEU A 111 -37.34 -7.05 -25.45
C LEU A 111 -36.14 -6.17 -25.14
N TRP A 112 -35.21 -6.04 -26.08
CA TRP A 112 -34.05 -5.17 -25.89
C TRP A 112 -34.46 -3.72 -26.18
N SER A 113 -34.79 -2.97 -25.12
CA SER A 113 -35.39 -1.63 -25.20
C SER A 113 -34.54 -0.61 -25.99
N ALA A 114 -33.22 -0.78 -26.05
CA ALA A 114 -32.34 0.14 -26.76
C ALA A 114 -32.44 0.06 -28.29
N GLN A 115 -32.89 -1.08 -28.83
CA GLN A 115 -32.84 -1.36 -30.27
C GLN A 115 -34.17 -1.87 -30.84
N LYS A 116 -35.22 -2.02 -30.01
CA LYS A 116 -36.52 -2.62 -30.37
C LYS A 116 -36.41 -4.02 -31.00
N ILE A 117 -35.34 -4.76 -30.69
CA ILE A 117 -35.16 -6.14 -31.14
C ILE A 117 -35.69 -7.08 -30.06
N GLN A 118 -36.59 -7.98 -30.43
CA GLN A 118 -37.05 -9.06 -29.56
C GLN A 118 -36.08 -10.24 -29.70
N LYS A 119 -35.20 -10.41 -28.71
CA LYS A 119 -34.31 -11.58 -28.63
C LYS A 119 -34.92 -12.61 -27.71
N ARG A 120 -34.85 -13.90 -28.07
CA ARG A 120 -35.29 -15.00 -27.19
C ARG A 120 -34.06 -15.64 -26.57
N THR A 121 -34.05 -15.71 -25.24
CA THR A 121 -32.97 -16.28 -24.45
C THR A 121 -33.43 -17.61 -23.89
N GLN A 122 -32.66 -18.67 -24.15
CA GLN A 122 -32.85 -19.96 -23.51
C GLN A 122 -32.08 -19.99 -22.20
N TYR A 123 -32.71 -20.54 -21.17
CA TYR A 123 -32.14 -20.75 -19.85
C TYR A 123 -32.15 -22.25 -19.55
N PHE A 124 -30.97 -22.83 -19.31
CA PHE A 124 -30.82 -24.18 -18.79
C PHE A 124 -30.42 -24.09 -17.32
N GLU A 125 -31.13 -24.82 -16.48
CA GLU A 125 -30.80 -25.04 -15.08
C GLU A 125 -30.35 -26.48 -14.93
N VAL A 126 -29.05 -26.67 -14.66
CA VAL A 126 -28.40 -27.98 -14.70
C VAL A 126 -27.73 -28.25 -13.37
N LEU A 127 -27.91 -29.46 -12.85
CA LEU A 127 -27.34 -29.92 -11.60
C LEU A 127 -26.21 -30.92 -11.86
N PHE A 128 -25.05 -30.68 -11.27
CA PHE A 128 -23.89 -31.56 -11.31
C PHE A 128 -23.56 -32.04 -9.89
N ARG A 129 -23.34 -33.35 -9.74
CA ARG A 129 -22.84 -33.96 -8.51
C ARG A 129 -21.33 -34.09 -8.62
N ILE A 130 -20.61 -33.19 -7.96
CA ILE A 130 -19.15 -33.12 -8.04
C ILE A 130 -18.49 -33.67 -6.78
N ASN A 131 -17.20 -33.99 -6.90
CA ASN A 131 -16.40 -34.35 -5.73
C ASN A 131 -16.17 -33.10 -4.87
N HIS A 132 -16.01 -33.29 -3.55
CA HIS A 132 -15.73 -32.19 -2.64
C HIS A 132 -14.46 -31.43 -3.09
N PRO A 133 -14.56 -30.11 -3.29
CA PRO A 133 -13.43 -29.32 -3.73
C PRO A 133 -12.37 -29.28 -2.62
N ALA A 134 -11.10 -29.46 -2.99
CA ALA A 134 -10.01 -29.26 -2.04
C ALA A 134 -9.94 -27.77 -1.65
N PRO A 135 -9.49 -27.44 -0.42
CA PRO A 135 -9.23 -26.06 -0.06
C PRO A 135 -8.20 -25.45 -1.02
N LEU A 136 -8.43 -24.20 -1.45
CA LEU A 136 -7.64 -23.49 -2.46
C LEU A 136 -7.70 -24.10 -3.88
N ALA A 137 -8.71 -24.93 -4.19
CA ALA A 137 -8.91 -25.37 -5.56
C ALA A 137 -9.29 -24.20 -6.48
N ALA A 138 -8.62 -24.11 -7.63
CA ALA A 138 -9.09 -23.36 -8.78
C ALA A 138 -9.56 -24.36 -9.83
N PHE A 139 -10.80 -24.19 -10.30
CA PHE A 139 -11.34 -25.02 -11.35
C PHE A 139 -11.44 -24.21 -12.64
N GLU A 140 -10.80 -24.72 -13.68
CA GLU A 140 -11.15 -24.36 -15.04
C GLU A 140 -12.37 -25.20 -15.43
N LEU A 141 -13.43 -24.49 -15.81
CA LEU A 141 -14.74 -25.03 -16.14
C LEU A 141 -14.89 -24.99 -17.66
N GLU A 142 -15.22 -26.14 -18.24
CA GLU A 142 -15.62 -26.25 -19.65
C GLU A 142 -16.95 -26.98 -19.70
N VAL A 143 -17.96 -26.33 -20.25
CA VAL A 143 -19.32 -26.83 -20.40
C VAL A 143 -19.57 -27.07 -21.88
N ASP A 144 -19.79 -28.33 -22.24
CA ASP A 144 -20.14 -28.75 -23.59
C ASP A 144 -21.65 -29.02 -23.65
N ILE A 145 -22.32 -28.39 -24.59
CA ILE A 145 -23.76 -28.53 -24.83
C ILE A 145 -23.93 -29.31 -26.12
N ARG A 146 -24.48 -30.51 -26.01
CA ARG A 146 -24.68 -31.42 -27.13
C ARG A 146 -26.14 -31.59 -27.47
N GLY A 147 -26.39 -31.71 -28.77
CA GLY A 147 -27.72 -32.00 -29.32
C GLY A 147 -28.12 -33.45 -29.08
N SER A 148 -29.33 -33.81 -29.52
CA SER A 148 -29.82 -35.20 -29.47
C SER A 148 -29.01 -36.17 -30.35
N ASP A 149 -28.27 -35.62 -31.32
CA ASP A 149 -27.34 -36.34 -32.19
C ASP A 149 -25.93 -36.49 -31.60
N ASP A 150 -25.73 -36.09 -30.33
CA ASP A 150 -24.44 -36.05 -29.61
C ASP A 150 -23.39 -35.14 -30.29
N LEU A 151 -23.82 -34.26 -31.21
CA LEU A 151 -22.97 -33.26 -31.83
C LEU A 151 -22.92 -31.96 -30.98
N PRO A 152 -21.78 -31.26 -30.94
CA PRO A 152 -21.63 -30.03 -30.17
C PRO A 152 -22.45 -28.90 -30.79
N VAL A 153 -23.31 -28.28 -29.98
CA VAL A 153 -24.19 -27.17 -30.38
C VAL A 153 -23.72 -25.84 -29.77
N GLY A 154 -23.00 -25.91 -28.64
CA GLY A 154 -22.38 -24.77 -27.98
C GLY A 154 -21.34 -25.21 -26.95
N CYS A 155 -20.32 -24.40 -26.72
CA CYS A 155 -19.34 -24.64 -25.67
C CYS A 155 -19.02 -23.35 -24.92
N MET A 156 -18.82 -23.47 -23.61
CA MET A 156 -18.49 -22.36 -22.73
C MET A 156 -17.30 -22.73 -21.85
N ASN A 157 -16.30 -21.85 -21.78
CA ASN A 157 -15.18 -21.99 -20.87
C ASN A 157 -15.09 -20.84 -19.87
N GLY A 158 -14.57 -21.10 -18.68
CA GLY A 158 -14.47 -20.11 -17.61
C GLY A 158 -13.70 -20.59 -16.39
N PHE A 159 -13.58 -19.73 -15.39
CA PHE A 159 -13.02 -20.11 -14.09
C PHE A 159 -14.11 -20.13 -13.02
N LEU A 160 -14.19 -21.24 -12.29
CA LEU A 160 -15.02 -21.37 -11.11
C LEU A 160 -14.11 -21.25 -9.89
N THR A 161 -14.36 -20.23 -9.06
CA THR A 161 -13.60 -19.96 -7.85
C THR A 161 -14.48 -20.21 -6.62
N PRO A 162 -14.39 -21.38 -5.99
CA PRO A 162 -15.10 -21.67 -4.75
C PRO A 162 -14.66 -20.76 -3.60
N ASP A 163 -15.47 -20.70 -2.56
CA ASP A 163 -15.06 -20.11 -1.28
C ASP A 163 -13.81 -20.84 -0.75
N ILE A 164 -12.75 -20.07 -0.46
CA ILE A 164 -11.49 -20.57 0.11
C ILE A 164 -11.64 -21.04 1.57
N GLY A 165 -12.79 -20.77 2.18
CA GLY A 165 -13.15 -21.18 3.53
C GLY A 165 -12.67 -20.21 4.61
N PRO A 166 -13.30 -20.23 5.79
CA PRO A 166 -13.10 -19.23 6.84
C PRO A 166 -11.67 -19.24 7.41
N THR A 167 -11.02 -20.41 7.46
CA THR A 167 -9.65 -20.53 7.99
C THR A 167 -8.65 -19.82 7.08
N MET A 168 -8.69 -20.07 5.77
CA MET A 168 -7.78 -19.44 4.82
C MET A 168 -8.06 -17.95 4.72
N GLN A 169 -9.33 -17.55 4.63
CA GLN A 169 -9.74 -16.15 4.64
C GLN A 169 -9.21 -15.41 5.89
N GLY A 170 -9.32 -16.06 7.06
CA GLY A 170 -8.79 -15.54 8.32
C GLY A 170 -7.28 -15.37 8.30
N ILE A 171 -6.52 -16.38 7.86
CA ILE A 171 -5.04 -16.32 7.78
C ILE A 171 -4.60 -15.24 6.79
N SER A 172 -5.23 -15.15 5.62
CA SER A 172 -4.90 -14.17 4.58
C SER A 172 -5.12 -12.73 5.04
N PHE A 173 -6.15 -12.48 5.85
CA PHE A 173 -6.41 -11.15 6.41
C PHE A 173 -5.53 -10.84 7.63
N TRP A 174 -5.53 -11.72 8.63
CA TRP A 174 -4.86 -11.47 9.91
C TRP A 174 -3.34 -11.59 9.82
N GLY A 175 -2.78 -12.41 8.92
CA GLY A 175 -1.34 -12.58 8.76
C GLY A 175 -0.62 -11.26 8.47
N PRO A 176 -0.98 -10.53 7.39
CA PRO A 176 -0.43 -9.21 7.09
C PRO A 176 -0.72 -8.17 8.19
N VAL A 177 -1.93 -8.16 8.77
CA VAL A 177 -2.31 -7.22 9.82
C VAL A 177 -1.47 -7.40 11.08
N ILE A 178 -1.34 -8.63 11.59
CA ILE A 178 -0.53 -8.95 12.77
C ILE A 178 0.93 -8.58 12.51
N THR A 179 1.46 -8.93 11.33
CA THR A 179 2.84 -8.58 10.97
C THR A 179 3.05 -7.07 11.00
N PHE A 180 2.15 -6.30 10.37
CA PHE A 180 2.25 -4.85 10.33
C PHE A 180 2.14 -4.21 11.73
N VAL A 181 1.20 -4.68 12.56
CA VAL A 181 1.05 -4.21 13.94
C VAL A 181 2.30 -4.51 14.77
N LEU A 182 2.88 -5.71 14.65
CA LEU A 182 4.12 -6.06 15.35
C LEU A 182 5.30 -5.20 14.91
N VAL A 183 5.42 -4.89 13.61
CA VAL A 183 6.43 -3.95 13.09
C VAL A 183 6.26 -2.56 13.70
N ILE A 184 5.02 -2.05 13.78
CA ILE A 184 4.72 -0.76 14.42
C ILE A 184 5.06 -0.78 15.91
N LEU A 185 4.67 -1.84 16.63
CA LEU A 185 4.95 -1.99 18.07
C LEU A 185 6.45 -2.08 18.34
N ALA A 186 7.20 -2.87 17.56
CA ALA A 186 8.65 -2.97 17.69
C ALA A 186 9.34 -1.63 17.43
N ALA A 187 8.90 -0.91 16.38
CA ALA A 187 9.39 0.43 16.05
C ALA A 187 9.09 1.45 17.16
N GLY A 188 7.84 1.50 17.62
CA GLY A 188 7.40 2.44 18.65
C GLY A 188 8.02 2.17 20.02
N TRP A 189 8.19 0.90 20.39
CA TRP A 189 8.81 0.53 21.65
C TRP A 189 10.28 0.89 21.71
N ARG A 190 11.01 0.65 20.61
CA ARG A 190 12.43 0.97 20.54
C ARG A 190 12.67 2.48 20.64
N GLU A 191 11.81 3.25 19.99
CA GLU A 191 11.82 4.70 20.09
C GLU A 191 11.50 5.18 21.51
N TRP A 192 10.54 4.55 22.16
CA TRP A 192 10.20 4.81 23.55
C TRP A 192 11.34 4.54 24.53
N SER A 193 12.00 3.40 24.40
CA SER A 193 13.12 3.04 25.27
C SER A 193 14.27 4.04 25.18
N ASN A 194 14.54 4.54 23.97
CA ASN A 194 15.58 5.55 23.74
C ASN A 194 15.26 6.89 24.44
N LEU A 195 13.97 7.23 24.58
CA LEU A 195 13.53 8.47 25.23
C LEU A 195 13.58 8.39 26.76
N VAL A 196 13.16 7.26 27.32
CA VAL A 196 13.03 7.08 28.78
C VAL A 196 14.38 6.81 29.45
N GLN A 197 15.30 6.15 28.74
CA GLN A 197 16.67 5.92 29.20
C GLN A 197 17.64 6.40 28.11
N PRO A 198 17.97 7.71 28.07
CA PRO A 198 19.17 8.11 27.34
C PRO A 198 20.33 7.42 28.04
N LEU A 199 20.92 6.40 27.41
CA LEU A 199 22.07 5.67 27.96
C LEU A 199 23.13 6.68 28.39
N GLN A 200 23.27 6.84 29.69
CA GLN A 200 24.36 7.57 30.32
C GLN A 200 25.50 6.55 30.42
N ASP A 201 26.57 6.84 29.67
CA ASP A 201 27.86 6.16 29.60
C ASP A 201 27.95 4.87 28.76
N GLU A 202 28.68 4.95 27.64
CA GLU A 202 30.04 4.39 27.54
C GLU A 202 30.85 5.20 26.50
N GLU A 203 31.83 5.97 26.98
CA GLU A 203 33.00 6.36 26.20
C GLU A 203 33.84 5.09 25.96
N GLU A 204 33.71 4.48 24.78
CA GLU A 204 34.83 4.02 23.93
C GLU A 204 34.28 3.28 22.70
N GLY A 205 34.36 3.94 21.55
CA GLY A 205 34.45 3.27 20.24
C GLY A 205 33.23 2.51 19.73
N SER A 206 32.17 3.19 19.28
CA SER A 206 31.49 2.80 18.04
C SER A 206 30.50 3.86 17.56
N VAL A 207 30.33 3.88 16.25
CA VAL A 207 29.62 4.84 15.38
C VAL A 207 28.08 4.82 15.56
N GLN A 208 27.56 4.64 16.77
CA GLN A 208 26.17 4.21 16.96
C GLN A 208 25.22 5.30 17.49
N ARG A 209 25.20 6.50 16.88
CA ARG A 209 24.15 7.52 17.12
C ARG A 209 23.12 7.63 15.98
N ALA A 210 22.84 6.54 15.28
CA ALA A 210 21.85 6.48 14.20
C ALA A 210 20.67 5.54 14.54
N SER A 211 19.98 5.73 15.68
CA SER A 211 18.87 4.82 16.07
C SER A 211 17.48 5.31 15.66
N ASN A 212 17.15 6.60 15.67
CA ASN A 212 15.73 7.03 15.46
C ASN A 212 15.23 6.89 14.01
N ARG A 213 16.13 6.71 13.03
CA ARG A 213 15.80 6.79 11.59
C ARG A 213 15.43 5.44 10.96
N SER A 214 15.87 4.33 11.56
CA SER A 214 15.66 2.96 11.05
C SER A 214 14.28 2.36 11.29
N HIS A 215 13.51 2.97 12.20
CA HIS A 215 12.24 2.42 12.63
C HIS A 215 11.09 2.79 11.69
N LEU A 216 11.07 4.03 11.19
CA LEU A 216 10.05 4.51 10.25
C LEU A 216 10.17 3.87 8.87
N THR A 217 11.40 3.66 8.40
CA THR A 217 11.66 2.98 7.13
C THR A 217 11.22 1.52 7.16
N ARG A 218 11.36 0.84 8.31
CA ARG A 218 10.87 -0.53 8.48
C ARG A 218 9.35 -0.65 8.34
N ILE A 219 8.61 0.32 8.89
CA ILE A 219 7.15 0.40 8.73
C ILE A 219 6.80 0.62 7.25
N ALA A 220 7.56 1.48 6.55
CA ALA A 220 7.34 1.80 5.14
C ALA A 220 7.63 0.60 4.24
N ASP A 221 8.73 -0.11 4.47
CA ASP A 221 9.09 -1.33 3.76
C ASP A 221 8.02 -2.41 3.92
N CYS A 222 7.55 -2.64 5.15
CA CYS A 222 6.50 -3.62 5.44
C CYS A 222 5.19 -3.24 4.73
N LEU A 223 4.72 -2.00 4.91
CA LEU A 223 3.49 -1.55 4.27
C LEU A 223 3.59 -1.63 2.74
N SER A 224 4.70 -1.16 2.16
CA SER A 224 4.89 -1.17 0.71
C SER A 224 4.97 -2.58 0.13
N TYR A 225 5.44 -3.56 0.90
CA TYR A 225 5.41 -4.96 0.47
C TYR A 225 3.99 -5.55 0.55
N ILE A 226 3.22 -5.24 1.59
CA ILE A 226 1.80 -5.65 1.68
C ILE A 226 0.99 -5.03 0.53
N GLN A 227 1.23 -3.75 0.21
CA GLN A 227 0.63 -3.08 -0.95
C GLN A 227 1.02 -3.79 -2.26
N PHE A 228 2.27 -4.22 -2.38
CA PHE A 228 2.73 -5.00 -3.52
C PHE A 228 2.03 -6.36 -3.63
N ILE A 229 1.78 -7.08 -2.54
CA ILE A 229 1.03 -8.35 -2.57
C ILE A 229 -0.34 -8.14 -3.23
N PHE A 230 -1.07 -7.09 -2.83
CA PHE A 230 -2.36 -6.76 -3.43
C PHE A 230 -2.23 -6.38 -4.91
N PHE A 231 -1.36 -5.44 -5.24
CA PHE A 231 -1.24 -4.95 -6.63
C PHE A 231 -0.64 -5.98 -7.59
N ALA A 232 0.23 -6.86 -7.12
CA ALA A 232 0.75 -7.97 -7.90
C ALA A 232 -0.32 -9.02 -8.20
N GLY A 233 -1.38 -9.12 -7.40
CA GLY A 233 -2.57 -9.94 -7.71
C GLY A 233 -3.64 -9.23 -8.54
N ALA A 234 -3.54 -7.90 -8.64
CA ALA A 234 -4.48 -7.04 -9.35
C ALA A 234 -4.02 -6.68 -10.78
N LEU A 235 -2.99 -7.33 -11.31
CA LEU A 235 -2.60 -7.18 -12.71
C LEU A 235 -3.64 -7.86 -13.61
N SER A 236 -3.73 -7.46 -14.87
CA SER A 236 -4.68 -8.06 -15.82
C SER A 236 -4.12 -9.33 -16.47
N LEU A 237 -3.83 -10.34 -15.65
CA LEU A 237 -3.29 -11.65 -16.08
C LEU A 237 -4.29 -12.79 -15.79
N ASN A 238 -4.07 -13.96 -16.39
CA ASN A 238 -4.89 -15.16 -16.17
C ASN A 238 -4.46 -15.88 -14.88
N TYR A 239 -4.74 -15.26 -13.73
CA TYR A 239 -4.45 -15.84 -12.43
C TYR A 239 -5.29 -17.09 -12.15
N PRO A 240 -4.76 -18.08 -11.41
CA PRO A 240 -5.60 -19.15 -10.89
C PRO A 240 -6.62 -18.60 -9.89
N GLY A 241 -7.84 -19.12 -9.93
CA GLY A 241 -8.98 -18.59 -9.18
C GLY A 241 -8.75 -18.39 -7.67
N PHE A 242 -7.97 -19.24 -7.00
CA PHE A 242 -7.72 -19.12 -5.55
C PHE A 242 -6.81 -17.95 -5.15
N LEU A 243 -5.94 -17.48 -6.06
CA LEU A 243 -4.87 -16.54 -5.72
C LEU A 243 -5.42 -15.15 -5.44
N GLN A 244 -6.33 -14.65 -6.28
CA GLN A 244 -6.91 -13.32 -6.17
C GLN A 244 -7.74 -13.13 -4.89
N PRO A 245 -8.61 -14.06 -4.47
CA PRO A 245 -9.26 -14.02 -3.15
C PRO A 245 -8.28 -13.91 -1.98
N ILE A 246 -7.19 -14.67 -1.99
CA ILE A 246 -6.19 -14.65 -0.90
C ILE A 246 -5.49 -13.31 -0.82
N VAL A 247 -4.95 -12.82 -1.93
CA VAL A 247 -4.19 -11.55 -1.95
C VAL A 247 -5.11 -10.33 -1.80
N SER A 248 -6.41 -10.46 -2.09
CA SER A 248 -7.40 -9.40 -1.86
C SER A 248 -7.56 -9.04 -0.39
N ALA A 249 -7.26 -9.96 0.52
CA ALA A 249 -7.29 -9.71 1.96
C ALA A 249 -6.30 -8.62 2.41
N ALA A 250 -5.28 -8.31 1.60
CA ALA A 250 -4.32 -7.24 1.83
C ALA A 250 -4.77 -5.86 1.32
N SER A 251 -5.98 -5.73 0.75
CA SER A 251 -6.52 -4.49 0.16
C SER A 251 -6.57 -3.29 1.09
N TRP A 252 -6.73 -3.50 2.40
CA TRP A 252 -6.75 -2.42 3.40
C TRP A 252 -5.46 -1.57 3.36
N SER A 253 -4.34 -2.16 2.96
CA SER A 253 -3.05 -1.47 2.82
C SER A 253 -3.00 -0.51 1.62
N THR A 254 -3.91 -0.67 0.65
CA THR A 254 -4.00 0.11 -0.59
C THR A 254 -5.15 1.11 -0.59
N LEU A 255 -5.67 1.46 0.59
CA LEU A 255 -6.82 2.35 0.80
C LEU A 255 -8.16 1.78 0.33
N MET A 256 -8.19 0.52 -0.12
CA MET A 256 -9.41 -0.15 -0.52
C MET A 256 -9.97 -0.97 0.64
N LEU A 257 -11.18 -0.61 1.08
CA LEU A 257 -11.91 -1.35 2.10
C LEU A 257 -13.12 -2.04 1.46
N GLN A 258 -13.40 -3.27 1.87
CA GLN A 258 -14.60 -4.00 1.45
C GLN A 258 -15.88 -3.19 1.69
N ARG A 259 -15.98 -2.55 2.87
CA ARG A 259 -17.02 -1.58 3.19
C ARG A 259 -16.39 -0.21 3.33
N GLY A 260 -16.64 0.64 2.34
CA GLY A 260 -16.11 1.99 2.34
C GLY A 260 -16.78 2.90 3.37
N ILE A 261 -16.19 4.07 3.58
CA ILE A 261 -16.68 5.06 4.55
C ILE A 261 -17.98 5.70 4.05
N VAL A 262 -18.01 6.10 2.78
CA VAL A 262 -19.11 6.87 2.16
C VAL A 262 -20.12 5.93 1.55
N ILE A 263 -19.66 5.06 0.66
CA ILE A 263 -20.50 4.10 -0.06
C ILE A 263 -20.25 2.73 0.54
N ARG A 264 -21.28 2.19 1.21
CA ARG A 264 -21.22 0.93 1.94
C ARG A 264 -21.84 -0.25 1.20
N HIS A 265 -22.72 0.03 0.24
CA HIS A 265 -23.41 -0.99 -0.55
C HIS A 265 -22.61 -1.24 -1.83
N SER A 266 -22.37 -2.51 -2.13
CA SER A 266 -21.86 -2.94 -3.42
C SER A 266 -22.96 -3.64 -4.22
N VAL A 267 -22.81 -3.62 -5.54
CA VAL A 267 -23.62 -4.40 -6.48
C VAL A 267 -23.28 -5.89 -6.37
N TYR A 268 -22.03 -6.20 -6.00
CA TYR A 268 -21.52 -7.56 -5.87
C TYR A 268 -21.33 -7.93 -4.39
N PHE A 269 -21.64 -9.18 -4.05
CA PHE A 269 -21.52 -9.66 -2.66
C PHE A 269 -20.11 -10.12 -2.29
N GLY A 270 -19.24 -10.32 -3.28
CA GLY A 270 -17.92 -10.93 -3.10
C GLY A 270 -18.01 -12.45 -3.10
N ILE A 271 -18.68 -13.01 -2.08
CA ILE A 271 -18.99 -14.45 -2.00
C ILE A 271 -20.52 -14.59 -2.00
N ARG A 272 -21.03 -15.42 -2.91
CA ARG A 272 -22.45 -15.75 -3.03
C ARG A 272 -22.61 -17.22 -3.37
N ASP A 273 -23.50 -17.91 -2.66
CA ASP A 273 -23.80 -19.34 -2.86
C ASP A 273 -22.54 -20.22 -3.02
N GLY A 274 -21.56 -20.04 -2.12
CA GLY A 274 -20.34 -20.84 -2.06
C GLY A 274 -19.27 -20.51 -3.10
N ILE A 275 -19.49 -19.48 -3.95
CA ILE A 275 -18.60 -19.11 -5.06
C ILE A 275 -18.31 -17.61 -5.00
N HIS A 276 -17.13 -17.19 -5.49
CA HIS A 276 -16.84 -15.78 -5.70
C HIS A 276 -17.61 -15.22 -6.91
N GLU A 277 -18.45 -14.22 -6.66
CA GLU A 277 -19.29 -13.59 -7.69
C GLU A 277 -18.44 -12.65 -8.55
N ILE A 278 -18.26 -13.02 -9.82
CA ILE A 278 -17.46 -12.25 -10.78
C ILE A 278 -18.25 -12.13 -12.07
N ASN A 279 -18.57 -10.90 -12.43
CA ASN A 279 -19.27 -10.55 -13.65
C ASN A 279 -18.31 -9.92 -14.66
N GLY A 280 -18.08 -10.62 -15.77
CA GLY A 280 -17.28 -10.13 -16.87
C GLY A 280 -16.94 -11.22 -17.87
N THR A 281 -16.28 -10.84 -18.96
CA THR A 281 -15.75 -11.79 -19.94
C THR A 281 -14.42 -12.36 -19.45
N PHE A 282 -14.18 -13.64 -19.76
CA PHE A 282 -12.92 -14.30 -19.47
C PHE A 282 -11.74 -13.54 -20.09
N GLY A 283 -10.75 -13.18 -19.27
CA GLY A 283 -9.56 -12.41 -19.69
C GLY A 283 -9.82 -10.96 -20.12
N GLY A 284 -11.08 -10.51 -20.16
CA GLY A 284 -11.44 -9.14 -20.56
C GLY A 284 -11.74 -8.19 -19.39
N THR A 285 -11.88 -8.74 -18.17
CA THR A 285 -12.08 -7.94 -16.95
C THR A 285 -10.73 -7.42 -16.47
N SER A 286 -10.62 -6.12 -16.19
CA SER A 286 -9.38 -5.55 -15.66
C SER A 286 -9.08 -6.12 -14.27
N GLY A 287 -7.79 -6.34 -13.97
CA GLY A 287 -7.36 -6.95 -12.71
C GLY A 287 -7.84 -6.18 -11.47
N LEU A 288 -7.82 -4.84 -11.48
CA LEU A 288 -8.34 -4.04 -10.37
C LEU A 288 -9.88 -4.16 -10.22
N GLU A 289 -10.63 -4.18 -11.32
CA GLU A 289 -12.09 -4.41 -11.29
C GLU A 289 -12.40 -5.81 -10.74
N HIS A 290 -11.65 -6.82 -11.19
CA HIS A 290 -11.78 -8.18 -10.69
C HIS A 290 -11.58 -8.26 -9.17
N MET A 291 -10.54 -7.59 -8.65
CA MET A 291 -10.29 -7.51 -7.20
C MET A 291 -11.42 -6.81 -6.43
N ILE A 292 -12.04 -5.77 -7.01
CA ILE A 292 -13.20 -5.10 -6.41
C ILE A 292 -14.38 -6.08 -6.28
N GLN A 293 -14.66 -6.84 -7.34
CA GLN A 293 -15.77 -7.80 -7.38
C GLN A 293 -15.55 -8.96 -6.41
N VAL A 294 -14.36 -9.57 -6.40
CA VAL A 294 -14.00 -10.68 -5.50
C VAL A 294 -14.19 -10.31 -4.02
N MET A 295 -13.89 -9.06 -3.66
CA MET A 295 -14.10 -8.57 -2.29
C MET A 295 -15.54 -8.16 -1.99
N GLY A 296 -16.36 -7.94 -3.00
CA GLY A 296 -17.68 -7.30 -2.83
C GLY A 296 -17.57 -5.83 -2.45
N ALA A 297 -16.52 -5.15 -2.90
CA ALA A 297 -16.35 -3.71 -2.70
C ALA A 297 -17.17 -2.90 -3.73
N PRO A 298 -17.57 -1.65 -3.43
CA PRO A 298 -18.29 -0.81 -4.40
C PRO A 298 -17.43 -0.57 -5.64
N VAL A 299 -18.01 -0.72 -6.84
CA VAL A 299 -17.34 -0.57 -8.14
C VAL A 299 -17.30 0.88 -8.64
N THR A 300 -16.39 1.15 -9.58
CA THR A 300 -16.28 2.41 -10.34
C THR A 300 -16.21 3.67 -9.45
N MET A 301 -17.25 4.52 -9.53
CA MET A 301 -17.44 5.76 -8.78
C MET A 301 -17.40 5.53 -7.26
N GLY A 302 -17.94 4.39 -6.82
CA GLY A 302 -18.00 4.00 -5.43
C GLY A 302 -16.61 3.75 -4.85
N THR A 303 -15.75 3.09 -5.62
CA THR A 303 -14.39 2.74 -5.23
C THR A 303 -13.57 3.99 -4.94
N TRP A 304 -13.49 4.90 -5.91
CA TRP A 304 -12.70 6.13 -5.78
C TRP A 304 -13.20 7.04 -4.67
N SER A 305 -14.53 7.23 -4.56
CA SER A 305 -15.10 8.09 -3.53
C SER A 305 -14.69 7.61 -2.13
N ASN A 306 -14.67 6.29 -1.93
CA ASN A 306 -14.22 5.69 -0.69
C ASN A 306 -12.70 5.83 -0.48
N ILE A 307 -11.90 5.59 -1.53
CA ILE A 307 -10.44 5.71 -1.47
C ILE A 307 -10.02 7.16 -1.21
N ALA A 308 -10.53 8.12 -1.97
CA ALA A 308 -10.25 9.54 -1.82
C ALA A 308 -10.69 10.05 -0.44
N THR A 309 -11.85 9.62 0.05
CA THR A 309 -12.31 9.99 1.40
C THR A 309 -11.41 9.39 2.48
N LEU A 310 -11.07 8.09 2.39
CA LEU A 310 -10.18 7.44 3.35
C LEU A 310 -8.79 8.09 3.35
N ALA A 311 -8.27 8.44 2.17
CA ALA A 311 -7.02 9.16 2.00
C ALA A 311 -7.03 10.51 2.74
N VAL A 312 -8.09 11.31 2.56
CA VAL A 312 -8.26 12.59 3.26
C VAL A 312 -8.38 12.38 4.77
N VAL A 313 -9.13 11.38 5.22
CA VAL A 313 -9.25 11.04 6.65
C VAL A 313 -7.90 10.67 7.24
N ILE A 314 -7.10 9.85 6.56
CA ILE A 314 -5.75 9.48 7.03
C ILE A 314 -4.85 10.72 7.10
N LEU A 315 -4.88 11.60 6.10
CA LEU A 315 -4.09 12.84 6.11
C LEU A 315 -4.47 13.74 7.30
N ILE A 316 -5.76 13.89 7.59
CA ILE A 316 -6.25 14.66 8.74
C ILE A 316 -5.81 13.99 10.06
N CYS A 317 -5.95 12.66 10.17
CA CYS A 317 -5.49 11.91 11.35
C CYS A 317 -3.98 12.07 11.59
N LEU A 318 -3.16 11.99 10.53
CA LEU A 318 -1.71 12.24 10.63
C LEU A 318 -1.41 13.65 11.11
N PHE A 319 -2.10 14.66 10.56
CA PHE A 319 -1.96 16.04 11.00
C PHE A 319 -2.29 16.20 12.50
N ILE A 320 -3.41 15.63 12.95
CA ILE A 320 -3.83 15.67 14.35
C ILE A 320 -2.81 14.96 15.26
N LEU A 321 -2.35 13.77 14.89
CA LEU A 321 -1.38 13.01 15.68
C LEU A 321 -0.05 13.75 15.84
N ILE A 322 0.47 14.34 14.76
CA ILE A 322 1.71 15.13 14.82
C ILE A 322 1.49 16.40 15.65
N HIS A 323 0.37 17.09 15.47
CA HIS A 323 0.05 18.31 16.21
C HIS A 323 -0.11 18.06 17.72
N ILE A 324 -0.81 16.98 18.10
CA ILE A 324 -0.94 16.54 19.50
C ILE A 324 0.44 16.18 20.05
N GLY A 325 1.22 15.39 19.31
CA GLY A 325 2.55 14.96 19.71
C GLY A 325 3.54 16.11 19.95
N GLN A 326 3.45 17.20 19.19
CA GLN A 326 4.24 18.41 19.40
C GLN A 326 3.82 19.19 20.66
N ASN A 327 2.55 19.12 21.04
CA ASN A 327 1.99 19.88 22.17
C ASN A 327 2.12 19.16 23.52
N LEU A 328 2.24 17.83 23.54
CA LEU A 328 2.49 17.08 24.77
C LEU A 328 3.96 17.22 25.20
N ARG A 329 4.20 17.68 26.44
CA ARG A 329 5.55 17.92 26.97
C ARG A 329 6.47 16.69 26.90
N TRP A 330 5.93 15.50 27.11
CA TRP A 330 6.68 14.24 27.11
C TRP A 330 7.12 13.78 25.71
N THR A 331 6.31 14.05 24.70
CA THR A 331 6.61 13.72 23.30
C THR A 331 7.24 14.89 22.55
N ARG A 332 7.18 16.10 23.09
CA ARG A 332 7.76 17.31 22.49
C ARG A 332 9.26 17.17 22.27
N ASP A 333 9.97 16.58 23.24
CA ASP A 333 11.42 16.36 23.12
C ASP A 333 11.72 15.27 22.08
N TRP A 334 10.83 14.28 21.91
CA TRP A 334 10.91 13.31 20.82
C TRP A 334 10.75 13.95 19.44
N PHE A 335 9.70 14.75 19.23
CA PHE A 335 9.48 15.46 17.96
C PHE A 335 10.54 16.53 17.68
N ARG A 336 11.14 17.14 18.73
CA ARG A 336 12.29 18.06 18.60
C ARG A 336 13.61 17.34 18.31
N GLN A 337 13.85 16.14 18.85
CA GLN A 337 15.08 15.38 18.58
C GLN A 337 15.04 14.61 17.26
N ALA A 338 13.89 14.01 16.92
CA ALA A 338 13.61 13.53 15.56
C ALA A 338 13.62 14.68 14.54
N GLY A 339 13.57 15.91 15.04
CA GLY A 339 13.64 17.13 14.27
C GLY A 339 14.88 17.97 14.54
N HIS A 340 15.96 17.67 13.82
CA HIS A 340 16.69 18.76 13.14
C HIS A 340 15.77 19.38 12.05
N TRP A 341 14.56 19.76 12.42
CA TRP A 341 13.62 20.58 11.67
C TRP A 341 13.73 21.92 12.36
N SER A 342 14.37 22.91 11.73
CA SER A 342 14.57 24.24 12.30
C SER A 342 13.21 24.89 12.63
N LEU A 343 12.67 24.61 13.81
CA LEU A 343 11.51 25.26 14.39
C LEU A 343 12.00 26.49 15.17
N GLU A 344 12.67 27.38 14.46
CA GLU A 344 13.05 28.71 14.92
C GLU A 344 12.14 29.71 14.16
N GLY A 345 10.84 29.65 14.44
CA GLY A 345 9.83 30.40 13.71
C GLY A 345 8.54 30.56 14.51
N SER A 346 7.81 31.64 14.23
CA SER A 346 6.60 32.06 14.95
C SER A 346 5.48 31.00 14.89
N ALA A 347 4.45 31.06 15.74
CA ALA A 347 3.35 30.07 15.81
C ALA A 347 2.62 29.81 14.46
N LYS A 348 2.70 30.75 13.51
CA LYS A 348 2.20 30.62 12.13
C LYS A 348 3.12 29.76 11.23
N ASP A 349 4.41 29.71 11.53
CA ASP A 349 5.39 28.86 10.86
C ASP A 349 5.28 27.40 11.37
N ASN A 350 4.88 27.21 12.64
CA ASN A 350 4.67 25.87 13.22
C ASN A 350 3.57 25.07 12.48
N HIS A 351 2.42 25.68 12.18
CA HIS A 351 1.33 24.99 11.47
C HIS A 351 1.72 24.58 10.05
N LYS A 352 2.43 25.44 9.32
CA LYS A 352 2.94 25.13 7.97
C LYS A 352 3.93 23.97 8.02
N ALA A 353 4.81 23.95 9.01
CA ALA A 353 5.75 22.85 9.22
C ALA A 353 5.02 21.53 9.51
N THR A 354 4.01 21.54 10.39
CA THR A 354 3.23 20.34 10.75
C THR A 354 2.44 19.78 9.57
N ILE A 355 1.78 20.65 8.78
CA ILE A 355 1.10 20.25 7.54
C ILE A 355 2.08 19.57 6.58
N TRP A 356 3.28 20.13 6.44
CA TRP A 356 4.28 19.60 5.52
C TRP A 356 4.84 18.25 5.97
N VAL A 357 5.08 18.05 7.27
CA VAL A 357 5.50 16.74 7.81
C VAL A 357 4.38 15.71 7.63
N ALA A 358 3.13 16.07 7.88
CA ALA A 358 1.99 15.18 7.67
C ALA A 358 1.85 14.78 6.19
N LEU A 359 1.96 15.76 5.27
CA LEU A 359 1.91 15.52 3.84
C LEU A 359 3.06 14.63 3.37
N ARG A 360 4.28 14.84 3.88
CA ARG A 360 5.41 13.97 3.59
C ARG A 360 5.13 12.53 3.97
N VAL A 361 4.78 12.30 5.23
CA VAL A 361 4.50 10.95 5.75
C VAL A 361 3.43 10.31 4.88
N PHE A 362 2.32 11.02 4.67
CA PHE A 362 1.23 10.57 3.83
C PHE A 362 1.67 10.14 2.42
N LEU A 363 2.44 10.99 1.71
CA LEU A 363 2.94 10.65 0.37
C LEU A 363 3.99 9.52 0.42
N SER A 364 4.88 9.45 1.40
CA SER A 364 5.85 8.36 1.52
C SER A 364 5.19 6.98 1.63
N TYR A 365 4.08 6.86 2.36
CA TYR A 365 3.39 5.58 2.59
C TYR A 365 2.31 5.26 1.56
N LEU A 366 1.64 6.27 0.98
CA LEU A 366 0.42 6.09 0.18
C LEU A 366 0.54 6.57 -1.28
N LEU A 367 1.70 7.08 -1.72
CA LEU A 367 1.88 7.55 -3.09
C LEU A 367 1.59 6.45 -4.13
N LEU A 368 2.08 5.23 -3.93
CA LEU A 368 1.84 4.12 -4.85
C LEU A 368 0.35 3.75 -4.95
N PRO A 369 -0.38 3.48 -3.84
CA PRO A 369 -1.82 3.24 -3.92
C PRO A 369 -2.61 4.40 -4.52
N LEU A 370 -2.30 5.64 -4.17
CA LEU A 370 -3.03 6.81 -4.67
C LEU A 370 -2.84 6.99 -6.17
N THR A 371 -1.61 6.83 -6.67
CA THR A 371 -1.36 6.93 -8.11
C THR A 371 -2.00 5.78 -8.87
N ALA A 372 -1.94 4.55 -8.36
CA ALA A 372 -2.60 3.39 -8.97
C ALA A 372 -4.12 3.54 -9.07
N TRP A 373 -4.78 3.92 -7.98
CA TRP A 373 -6.22 4.09 -8.01
C TRP A 373 -6.66 5.29 -8.85
N ALA A 374 -5.91 6.39 -8.83
CA ALA A 374 -6.24 7.56 -9.63
C ALA A 374 -6.07 7.32 -11.14
N THR A 375 -5.01 6.62 -11.57
CA THR A 375 -4.82 6.31 -13.00
C THR A 375 -5.79 5.25 -13.50
N TYR A 376 -6.22 4.30 -12.66
CA TYR A 376 -7.30 3.37 -12.98
C TYR A 376 -8.63 4.07 -13.31
N GLN A 377 -8.96 5.16 -12.59
CA GLN A 377 -10.15 5.95 -12.92
C GLN A 377 -10.03 6.65 -14.29
N ILE A 378 -8.82 6.97 -14.76
CA ILE A 378 -8.59 7.52 -16.10
C ILE A 378 -8.77 6.43 -17.16
N ASP A 379 -8.27 5.22 -16.93
CA ASP A 379 -8.45 4.09 -17.85
C ASP A 379 -9.95 3.81 -18.11
N MET A 380 -10.77 3.96 -17.07
CA MET A 380 -12.22 3.82 -17.15
C MET A 380 -12.98 5.10 -17.54
N ALA A 381 -12.28 6.20 -17.88
CA ALA A 381 -12.88 7.52 -18.11
C ALA A 381 -13.99 7.52 -19.18
N ARG A 382 -13.90 6.64 -20.19
CA ARG A 382 -14.91 6.52 -21.26
C ARG A 382 -16.29 6.07 -20.75
N PHE A 383 -16.35 5.43 -19.58
CA PHE A 383 -17.57 4.92 -18.97
C PHE A 383 -18.05 5.77 -17.78
N LEU A 384 -17.26 6.76 -17.37
CA LEU A 384 -17.52 7.60 -16.21
C LEU A 384 -18.07 8.97 -16.66
N PRO A 385 -18.95 9.61 -15.88
CA PRO A 385 -19.39 10.98 -16.15
C PRO A 385 -18.24 11.99 -16.21
N SER A 386 -18.36 13.01 -17.06
CA SER A 386 -17.29 14.00 -17.31
C SER A 386 -16.88 14.83 -16.08
N TYR A 387 -17.83 15.18 -15.20
CA TYR A 387 -17.50 15.93 -13.98
C TYR A 387 -16.56 15.16 -13.05
N TYR A 388 -16.67 13.84 -13.05
CA TYR A 388 -15.92 12.97 -12.17
C TYR A 388 -14.50 12.74 -12.69
N THR A 389 -14.35 12.56 -14.00
CA THR A 389 -13.02 12.49 -14.62
C THR A 389 -12.24 13.78 -14.41
N ILE A 390 -12.89 14.96 -14.47
CA ILE A 390 -12.27 16.25 -14.11
C ILE A 390 -11.78 16.24 -12.66
N LEU A 391 -12.58 15.77 -11.70
CA LEU A 391 -12.18 15.69 -10.29
C LEU A 391 -10.96 14.77 -10.09
N THR A 392 -10.92 13.63 -10.78
CA THR A 392 -9.78 12.71 -10.77
C THR A 392 -8.51 13.36 -11.34
N VAL A 393 -8.62 14.08 -12.46
CA VAL A 393 -7.50 14.82 -13.06
C VAL A 393 -6.97 15.86 -12.08
N VAL A 394 -7.86 16.62 -11.42
CA VAL A 394 -7.46 17.58 -10.37
C VAL A 394 -6.73 16.87 -9.23
N ALA A 395 -7.20 15.72 -8.76
CA ALA A 395 -6.53 14.95 -7.72
C ALA A 395 -5.12 14.51 -8.14
N ILE A 396 -4.93 14.06 -9.39
CA ILE A 396 -3.61 13.71 -9.94
C ILE A 396 -2.71 14.95 -10.03
N CYS A 397 -3.23 16.09 -10.49
CA CYS A 397 -2.47 17.35 -10.51
C CYS A 397 -2.02 17.73 -9.08
N LEU A 398 -2.90 17.58 -8.08
CA LEU A 398 -2.54 17.83 -6.68
C LEU A 398 -1.48 16.85 -6.16
N LEU A 399 -1.53 15.58 -6.56
CA LEU A 399 -0.49 14.60 -6.22
C LEU A 399 0.85 14.98 -6.86
N ILE A 400 0.86 15.33 -8.14
CA ILE A 400 2.07 15.78 -8.85
C ILE A 400 2.64 17.05 -8.22
N LEU A 401 1.79 18.05 -7.94
CA LEU A 401 2.18 19.27 -7.24
C LEU A 401 2.69 18.98 -5.84
N GLY A 402 2.07 18.06 -5.10
CA GLY A 402 2.51 17.64 -3.78
C GLY A 402 3.88 16.96 -3.79
N CYS A 403 4.12 16.06 -4.75
CA CYS A 403 5.42 15.44 -4.98
C CYS A 403 6.47 16.47 -5.40
N TRP A 404 6.15 17.33 -6.37
CA TRP A 404 7.04 18.40 -6.84
C TRP A 404 7.39 19.37 -5.71
N TRP A 405 6.38 19.81 -4.96
CA TRP A 405 6.55 20.67 -3.79
C TRP A 405 7.40 19.98 -2.73
N GLY A 406 7.16 18.70 -2.48
CA GLY A 406 7.92 17.89 -1.54
C GLY A 406 9.40 17.78 -1.91
N LEU A 407 9.69 17.59 -3.20
CA LEU A 407 11.04 17.49 -3.74
C LEU A 407 11.77 18.84 -3.80
N SER A 408 11.05 19.94 -4.05
CA SER A 408 11.61 21.29 -4.19
C SER A 408 11.79 22.06 -2.87
N SER A 409 11.01 21.76 -1.84
CA SER A 409 10.92 22.58 -0.60
C SER A 409 12.00 22.29 0.45
N ARG A 410 13.28 22.20 0.05
CA ARG A 410 14.48 21.86 0.85
C ARG A 410 14.87 20.38 0.82
N SER A 411 15.79 20.10 -0.12
CA SER A 411 16.56 18.86 -0.32
C SER A 411 15.72 17.57 -0.47
N PRO A 412 15.85 16.84 -1.60
CA PRO A 412 15.19 15.54 -1.81
C PRO A 412 15.37 14.55 -0.65
N GLN A 413 16.50 14.64 0.06
CA GLN A 413 16.84 13.79 1.21
C GLN A 413 15.83 13.89 2.34
N ASN A 414 15.27 15.09 2.56
CA ASN A 414 14.24 15.29 3.57
C ASN A 414 12.94 14.57 3.21
N MET A 415 12.68 14.21 1.95
CA MET A 415 11.53 13.36 1.58
C MET A 415 11.91 11.87 1.55
N GLY A 416 13.13 11.52 1.12
CA GLY A 416 13.59 10.13 0.97
C GLY A 416 14.00 9.40 2.23
N TYR A 417 14.28 10.11 3.33
CA TYR A 417 14.80 9.48 4.54
C TYR A 417 13.87 8.43 5.17
N LEU A 418 12.55 8.52 4.92
CA LEU A 418 11.56 7.53 5.37
C LEU A 418 11.52 6.28 4.50
N LEU A 419 12.11 6.34 3.30
CA LEU A 419 12.13 5.25 2.33
C LEU A 419 13.51 4.56 2.25
N ILE A 420 14.57 5.23 2.69
CA ILE A 420 15.95 4.76 2.52
C ILE A 420 16.71 4.93 3.84
N ASP A 421 16.82 3.83 4.59
CA ASP A 421 17.39 3.78 5.95
C ASP A 421 18.94 3.83 5.96
N GLU A 422 19.58 3.19 4.98
CA GLU A 422 21.04 2.98 5.02
C GLU A 422 21.88 4.16 4.51
N LEU A 423 21.20 5.24 4.10
CA LEU A 423 21.74 6.41 3.41
C LEU A 423 22.74 7.25 4.24
N HIS A 424 23.01 6.87 5.50
CA HIS A 424 23.84 7.64 6.44
C HIS A 424 24.99 6.86 7.08
N ARG A 425 25.28 5.64 6.63
CA ARG A 425 26.34 4.83 7.27
C ARG A 425 27.78 5.26 6.93
N GLN A 426 27.99 6.29 6.10
CA GLN A 426 29.34 6.55 5.55
C GLN A 426 29.88 7.98 5.62
N GLU A 427 29.09 9.00 5.96
CA GLU A 427 29.62 10.37 6.02
C GLU A 427 29.31 11.01 7.37
N ALA A 428 30.24 10.80 8.30
CA ALA A 428 30.36 11.56 9.53
C ALA A 428 30.89 12.99 9.29
N ASP A 429 30.82 13.53 8.06
CA ASP A 429 31.23 14.89 7.70
C ASP A 429 30.14 15.59 6.88
N GLU A 430 29.97 16.89 7.13
CA GLU A 430 28.73 17.66 7.05
C GLU A 430 28.19 18.06 5.65
N VAL A 431 28.43 17.31 4.56
CA VAL A 431 27.86 17.67 3.24
C VAL A 431 27.22 16.48 2.53
N PRO A 432 25.90 16.52 2.27
CA PRO A 432 25.24 15.43 1.58
C PRO A 432 25.70 15.28 0.12
N SER A 433 25.95 14.04 -0.32
CA SER A 433 26.38 13.77 -1.69
C SER A 433 25.27 14.01 -2.73
N ARG A 434 25.62 14.60 -3.88
CA ARG A 434 24.70 14.83 -5.01
C ARG A 434 24.05 13.53 -5.54
N THR A 435 24.77 12.41 -5.40
CA THR A 435 24.32 11.06 -5.75
C THR A 435 23.09 10.64 -4.94
N GLN A 436 23.04 11.00 -3.66
CA GLN A 436 21.95 10.68 -2.74
C GLN A 436 20.62 11.36 -3.13
N ASP A 437 20.70 12.61 -3.60
CA ASP A 437 19.54 13.38 -4.06
C ASP A 437 18.93 12.77 -5.32
N TYR A 438 19.78 12.38 -6.28
CA TYR A 438 19.34 11.71 -7.50
C TYR A 438 18.73 10.34 -7.22
N TYR A 439 19.35 9.54 -6.33
CA TYR A 439 18.83 8.24 -5.93
C TYR A 439 17.43 8.35 -5.30
N THR A 440 17.25 9.31 -4.41
CA THR A 440 15.97 9.58 -3.75
C THR A 440 14.90 10.02 -4.75
N LEU A 441 15.23 11.00 -5.61
CA LEU A 441 14.32 11.51 -6.63
C LEU A 441 13.88 10.40 -7.59
N ALA A 442 14.82 9.59 -8.06
CA ALA A 442 14.53 8.47 -8.94
C ALA A 442 13.65 7.42 -8.26
N THR A 443 13.89 7.11 -6.98
CA THR A 443 13.06 6.18 -6.20
C THR A 443 11.60 6.65 -6.10
N PHE A 444 11.37 7.94 -5.81
CA PHE A 444 10.02 8.52 -5.84
C PHE A 444 9.40 8.49 -7.24
N GLY A 445 10.21 8.79 -8.27
CA GLY A 445 9.78 8.67 -9.67
C GLY A 445 9.31 7.25 -10.01
N PHE A 446 10.04 6.22 -9.60
CA PHE A 446 9.64 4.82 -9.78
C PHE A 446 8.34 4.47 -9.04
N LEU A 447 8.06 5.04 -7.86
CA LEU A 447 6.77 4.81 -7.18
C LEU A 447 5.60 5.38 -7.97
N VAL A 448 5.73 6.60 -8.50
CA VAL A 448 4.70 7.22 -9.35
C VAL A 448 4.54 6.42 -10.63
N LEU A 449 5.65 6.04 -11.27
CA LEU A 449 5.66 5.26 -12.50
C LEU A 449 4.98 3.89 -12.34
N ARG A 450 5.34 3.14 -11.29
CA ARG A 450 4.72 1.84 -10.97
C ARG A 450 3.23 1.96 -10.72
N GLY A 451 2.81 2.92 -9.90
CA GLY A 451 1.38 3.12 -9.65
C GLY A 451 0.65 3.50 -10.93
N SER A 452 1.27 4.34 -11.77
CA SER A 452 0.70 4.70 -13.08
C SER A 452 0.56 3.50 -14.02
N MET A 453 1.53 2.58 -14.03
CA MET A 453 1.46 1.33 -14.78
C MET A 453 0.39 0.37 -14.22
N ILE A 454 0.34 0.22 -12.90
CA ILE A 454 -0.67 -0.63 -12.24
C ILE A 454 -2.07 -0.14 -12.54
N GLY A 455 -2.36 1.15 -12.43
CA GLY A 455 -3.72 1.65 -12.67
C GLY A 455 -4.04 1.91 -14.15
N GLY A 456 -3.10 2.50 -14.89
CA GLY A 456 -3.35 3.03 -16.23
C GLY A 456 -3.19 2.03 -17.39
N LEU A 457 -2.51 0.90 -17.18
CA LEU A 457 -2.33 -0.14 -18.22
C LEU A 457 -3.24 -1.37 -17.98
N GLN A 458 -4.38 -1.18 -17.33
CA GLN A 458 -5.29 -2.27 -16.96
C GLN A 458 -5.91 -3.00 -18.17
N HIS A 459 -5.97 -2.37 -19.35
CA HIS A 459 -6.41 -3.04 -20.58
C HIS A 459 -5.30 -3.89 -21.24
N PHE A 460 -4.03 -3.60 -20.97
CA PHE A 460 -2.87 -4.22 -21.61
C PHE A 460 -2.04 -5.01 -20.58
N GLY A 461 -2.59 -6.11 -20.05
CA GLY A 461 -1.99 -6.85 -18.93
C GLY A 461 -0.58 -7.38 -19.17
N THR A 462 -0.28 -7.85 -20.39
CA THR A 462 1.07 -8.30 -20.74
C THR A 462 2.07 -7.16 -20.75
N GLU A 463 1.72 -6.02 -21.36
CA GLU A 463 2.57 -4.82 -21.39
C GLU A 463 2.76 -4.22 -20.00
N GLN A 464 1.69 -4.23 -19.19
CA GLN A 464 1.69 -3.84 -17.78
C GLN A 464 2.73 -4.64 -16.98
N LEU A 465 2.77 -5.97 -17.14
CA LEU A 465 3.72 -6.83 -16.45
C LEU A 465 5.17 -6.53 -16.86
N PHE A 466 5.46 -6.45 -18.17
CA PHE A 466 6.81 -6.16 -18.66
C PHE A 466 7.30 -4.76 -18.24
N ALA A 467 6.41 -3.77 -18.23
CA ALA A 467 6.72 -2.42 -17.79
C ALA A 467 7.08 -2.37 -16.28
N LEU A 468 6.36 -3.13 -15.44
CA LEU A 468 6.67 -3.26 -14.02
C LEU A 468 7.99 -4.00 -13.79
N MET A 469 8.27 -5.07 -14.55
CA MET A 469 9.58 -5.75 -14.48
C MET A 469 10.71 -4.81 -14.87
N ALA A 470 10.54 -4.00 -15.91
CA ALA A 470 11.52 -2.98 -16.30
C ALA A 470 11.74 -1.94 -15.19
N CYS A 471 10.69 -1.56 -14.44
CA CYS A 471 10.82 -0.70 -13.27
C CYS A 471 11.64 -1.35 -12.14
N GLU A 472 11.42 -2.64 -11.85
CA GLU A 472 12.21 -3.35 -10.83
C GLU A 472 13.68 -3.49 -11.25
N VAL A 473 13.95 -3.86 -12.51
CA VAL A 473 15.32 -3.91 -13.05
C VAL A 473 15.97 -2.53 -13.03
N GLY A 474 15.22 -1.47 -13.37
CA GLY A 474 15.67 -0.09 -13.28
C GLY A 474 16.03 0.33 -11.86
N GLN A 475 15.23 -0.05 -10.86
CA GLN A 475 15.54 0.22 -9.45
C GLN A 475 16.76 -0.57 -8.96
N LEU A 476 16.94 -1.82 -9.39
CA LEU A 476 18.16 -2.59 -9.10
C LEU A 476 19.39 -1.94 -9.75
N GLY A 477 19.29 -1.49 -11.00
CA GLY A 477 20.35 -0.75 -11.68
C GLY A 477 20.70 0.57 -10.98
N LEU A 478 19.69 1.25 -10.43
CA LEU A 478 19.91 2.45 -9.63
C LEU A 478 20.60 2.12 -8.30
N ALA A 479 20.24 1.01 -7.65
CA ALA A 479 20.87 0.56 -6.41
C ALA A 479 22.33 0.10 -6.63
N THR A 480 22.63 -0.54 -7.76
CA THR A 480 24.02 -0.91 -8.10
C THR A 480 24.87 0.30 -8.46
N TRP A 481 24.30 1.28 -9.18
CA TRP A 481 24.98 2.55 -9.46
C TRP A 481 25.27 3.33 -8.17
N ALA A 482 24.30 3.39 -7.26
CA ALA A 482 24.43 4.01 -5.95
C ALA A 482 24.95 3.05 -4.87
N TRP A 483 25.76 2.05 -5.23
CA TRP A 483 26.23 1.02 -4.29
C TRP A 483 26.86 1.61 -3.03
N SER A 484 27.67 2.67 -3.18
CA SER A 484 28.33 3.35 -2.06
C SER A 484 27.35 3.95 -1.04
N VAL A 485 26.08 4.09 -1.43
CA VAL A 485 25.02 4.74 -0.65
C VAL A 485 24.00 3.72 -0.14
N SER A 486 23.58 2.76 -0.98
CA SER A 486 22.53 1.81 -0.60
C SER A 486 23.06 0.45 -0.17
N GLY A 487 24.30 0.07 -0.48
CA GLY A 487 24.77 -1.31 -0.28
C GLY A 487 23.96 -2.35 -1.09
N LEU A 488 24.59 -3.47 -1.45
CA LEU A 488 23.95 -4.47 -2.31
C LEU A 488 23.07 -5.48 -1.56
N LEU A 489 23.32 -5.64 -0.27
CA LEU A 489 22.52 -6.49 0.62
C LEU A 489 21.56 -5.68 1.49
N SER A 490 21.27 -4.44 1.10
CA SER A 490 20.31 -3.62 1.83
C SER A 490 18.90 -4.14 1.68
N ARG A 491 18.07 -3.82 2.68
CA ARG A 491 16.65 -4.19 2.68
C ARG A 491 15.92 -3.75 1.42
N ALA A 492 16.17 -2.51 0.96
CA ALA A 492 15.57 -1.98 -0.25
C ALA A 492 15.91 -2.83 -1.49
N THR A 493 17.16 -3.28 -1.60
CA THR A 493 17.60 -4.17 -2.70
C THR A 493 16.96 -5.54 -2.58
N VAL A 494 16.95 -6.14 -1.40
CA VAL A 494 16.33 -7.45 -1.15
C VAL A 494 14.82 -7.44 -1.44
N VAL A 495 14.11 -6.38 -1.04
CA VAL A 495 12.69 -6.17 -1.37
C VAL A 495 12.48 -6.05 -2.87
N THR A 496 13.32 -5.29 -3.57
CA THR A 496 13.24 -5.11 -5.03
C THR A 496 13.49 -6.44 -5.76
N VAL A 497 14.47 -7.24 -5.31
CA VAL A 497 14.72 -8.59 -5.84
C VAL A 497 13.52 -9.50 -5.61
N ALA A 498 12.95 -9.52 -4.40
CA ALA A 498 11.77 -10.33 -4.12
C ALA A 498 10.56 -9.94 -4.98
N ARG A 499 10.34 -8.63 -5.21
CA ARG A 499 9.30 -8.13 -6.12
C ARG A 499 9.56 -8.60 -7.55
N LEU A 500 10.79 -8.47 -8.05
CA LEU A 500 11.16 -8.93 -9.38
C LEU A 500 10.94 -10.44 -9.53
N CYS A 501 11.31 -11.25 -8.52
CA CYS A 501 11.06 -12.70 -8.53
C CYS A 501 9.57 -13.03 -8.65
N VAL A 502 8.70 -12.32 -7.90
CA VAL A 502 7.24 -12.50 -8.02
C VAL A 502 6.76 -12.13 -9.42
N LEU A 503 7.19 -10.99 -9.97
CA LEU A 503 6.79 -10.57 -11.32
C LEU A 503 7.27 -11.55 -12.39
N LEU A 504 8.46 -12.12 -12.25
CA LEU A 504 8.96 -13.16 -13.15
C LEU A 504 8.10 -14.43 -13.08
N LEU A 505 7.61 -14.82 -11.91
CA LEU A 505 6.67 -15.93 -11.76
C LEU A 505 5.31 -15.61 -12.43
N CYS A 506 4.86 -14.36 -12.35
CA CYS A 506 3.64 -13.91 -13.03
C CYS A 506 3.73 -14.00 -14.57
N VAL A 507 4.93 -14.11 -15.16
CA VAL A 507 5.08 -14.33 -16.61
C VAL A 507 4.34 -15.61 -17.04
N GLY A 508 4.37 -16.67 -16.23
CA GLY A 508 3.62 -17.91 -16.52
C GLY A 508 2.10 -17.79 -16.33
N MET A 509 1.58 -16.58 -16.09
CA MET A 509 0.15 -16.27 -16.02
C MET A 509 -0.27 -15.32 -17.15
N VAL A 510 0.65 -14.99 -18.07
CA VAL A 510 0.32 -14.31 -19.32
C VAL A 510 -0.64 -15.21 -20.14
N PRO A 511 -1.70 -14.64 -20.72
CA PRO A 511 -2.64 -15.40 -21.55
C PRO A 511 -1.92 -16.24 -22.61
N ASP A 512 -2.40 -17.47 -22.81
CA ASP A 512 -1.91 -18.44 -23.80
C ASP A 512 -0.47 -18.96 -23.63
N LEU A 513 0.26 -18.55 -22.58
CA LEU A 513 1.65 -18.99 -22.38
C LEU A 513 1.77 -20.32 -21.60
N ALA A 514 0.95 -20.50 -20.57
CA ALA A 514 1.01 -21.67 -19.70
C ALA A 514 -0.37 -22.33 -19.56
N SER A 515 -0.37 -23.66 -19.36
CA SER A 515 -1.59 -24.38 -19.02
C SER A 515 -2.12 -23.96 -17.65
N HIS A 516 -3.44 -24.03 -17.44
CA HIS A 516 -4.08 -23.70 -16.16
C HIS A 516 -3.48 -24.48 -14.97
N LYS A 517 -3.04 -25.74 -15.19
CA LYS A 517 -2.34 -26.55 -14.18
C LYS A 517 -1.00 -25.91 -13.78
N ALA A 518 -0.22 -25.46 -14.76
CA ALA A 518 1.05 -24.78 -14.52
C ALA A 518 0.83 -23.42 -13.83
N SER A 519 -0.13 -22.62 -14.28
CA SER A 519 -0.47 -21.34 -13.64
C SER A 519 -0.97 -21.51 -12.20
N SER A 520 -1.74 -22.58 -11.93
CA SER A 520 -2.14 -22.96 -10.57
C SER A 520 -0.93 -23.30 -9.69
N ALA A 521 0.02 -24.10 -10.20
CA ALA A 521 1.25 -24.42 -9.48
C ALA A 521 2.10 -23.16 -9.18
N LEU A 522 2.23 -22.27 -10.16
CA LEU A 522 2.89 -20.97 -9.99
C LEU A 522 2.20 -20.11 -8.94
N GLY A 523 0.86 -20.11 -8.88
CA GLY A 523 0.10 -19.41 -7.85
C GLY A 523 0.45 -19.86 -6.43
N TYR A 524 0.61 -21.16 -6.20
CA TYR A 524 1.06 -21.68 -4.90
C TYR A 524 2.49 -21.24 -4.57
N ILE A 525 3.40 -21.25 -5.55
CA ILE A 525 4.77 -20.79 -5.37
C ILE A 525 4.80 -19.30 -5.01
N ILE A 526 3.99 -18.46 -5.68
CA ILE A 526 3.88 -17.03 -5.38
C ILE A 526 3.37 -16.79 -3.95
N LEU A 527 2.31 -17.49 -3.53
CA LEU A 527 1.80 -17.37 -2.17
C LEU A 527 2.83 -17.78 -1.12
N MET A 528 3.53 -18.88 -1.36
CA MET A 528 4.59 -19.37 -0.48
C MET A 528 5.74 -18.38 -0.40
N LEU A 529 6.16 -17.80 -1.52
CA LEU A 529 7.19 -16.76 -1.58
C LEU A 529 6.77 -15.51 -0.80
N HIS A 530 5.53 -15.03 -0.97
CA HIS A 530 4.99 -13.90 -0.18
C HIS A 530 4.96 -14.21 1.31
N ALA A 531 4.50 -15.39 1.70
CA ALA A 531 4.44 -15.82 3.10
C ALA A 531 5.84 -15.90 3.73
N LEU A 532 6.79 -16.57 3.06
CA LEU A 532 8.17 -16.69 3.52
C LEU A 532 8.83 -15.31 3.65
N PHE A 533 8.65 -14.44 2.66
CA PHE A 533 9.23 -13.11 2.69
C PHE A 533 8.67 -12.27 3.84
N MET A 534 7.34 -12.28 4.03
CA MET A 534 6.69 -11.59 5.14
C MET A 534 7.17 -12.10 6.51
N ILE A 535 7.28 -13.42 6.66
CA ILE A 535 7.72 -14.05 7.90
C ILE A 535 9.20 -13.72 8.17
N GLY A 536 10.07 -13.95 7.19
CA GLY A 536 11.52 -13.80 7.33
C GLY A 536 11.99 -12.36 7.47
N MET A 537 11.43 -11.44 6.66
CA MET A 537 11.90 -10.04 6.64
C MET A 537 11.24 -9.15 7.69
N PHE A 538 10.01 -9.46 8.12
CA PHE A 538 9.24 -8.57 8.99
C PHE A 538 8.80 -9.23 10.29
N LEU A 539 8.16 -10.40 10.24
CA LEU A 539 7.58 -11.02 11.44
C LEU A 539 8.65 -11.48 12.44
N ILE A 540 9.62 -12.28 12.00
CA ILE A 540 10.68 -12.82 12.86
C ILE A 540 11.54 -11.68 13.46
N PRO A 541 12.03 -10.70 12.68
CA PRO A 541 12.81 -9.61 13.26
C PRO A 541 12.03 -8.76 14.26
N SER A 542 10.74 -8.49 14.00
CA SER A 542 9.92 -7.66 14.88
C SER A 542 9.55 -8.38 16.18
N THR A 543 9.25 -9.67 16.10
CA THR A 543 9.00 -10.49 17.29
C THR A 543 10.26 -10.67 18.13
N TYR A 544 11.41 -10.91 17.48
CA TYR A 544 12.70 -10.97 18.16
C TYR A 544 13.01 -9.68 18.92
N ASP A 545 12.86 -8.51 18.26
CA ASP A 545 13.07 -7.20 18.90
C ASP A 545 12.16 -7.05 20.14
N LEU A 546 10.86 -7.34 20.00
CA LEU A 546 9.90 -7.23 21.12
C LEU A 546 10.20 -8.19 22.28
N VAL A 547 10.60 -9.44 21.99
CA VAL A 547 10.96 -10.42 23.01
C VAL A 547 12.21 -9.98 23.77
N GLN A 548 13.23 -9.49 23.06
CA GLN A 548 14.45 -8.97 23.68
C GLN A 548 14.13 -7.81 24.63
N PHE A 549 13.22 -6.92 24.22
CA PHE A 549 12.77 -5.83 25.09
C PHE A 549 11.98 -6.32 26.32
N ALA A 550 11.11 -7.32 26.15
CA ALA A 550 10.37 -7.90 27.26
C ALA A 550 11.30 -8.54 28.30
N ILE A 551 12.34 -9.26 27.84
CA ILE A 551 13.36 -9.85 28.71
C ILE A 551 14.14 -8.75 29.44
N ALA A 552 14.59 -7.71 28.74
CA ALA A 552 15.31 -6.60 29.35
C ALA A 552 14.48 -5.87 30.42
N ALA A 553 13.19 -5.64 30.16
CA ALA A 553 12.27 -5.03 31.11
C ALA A 553 12.02 -5.93 32.34
N ALA A 554 11.90 -7.25 32.14
CA ALA A 554 11.74 -8.20 33.23
C ALA A 554 12.98 -8.22 34.14
N ASN A 555 14.18 -8.28 33.57
CA ASN A 555 15.45 -8.29 34.30
C ASN A 555 15.66 -7.01 35.14
N LYS A 556 15.21 -5.86 34.63
CA LYS A 556 15.26 -4.59 35.38
C LYS A 556 14.36 -4.62 36.62
N LYS A 557 13.25 -5.37 36.59
CA LYS A 557 12.30 -5.48 37.70
C LYS A 557 12.74 -6.50 38.77
N THR A 558 13.58 -7.46 38.42
CA THR A 558 14.14 -8.47 39.35
C THR A 558 15.43 -8.05 40.03
N SER A 559 16.11 -7.01 39.56
CA SER A 559 17.18 -6.39 40.35
C SER A 559 16.53 -5.63 41.51
N PRO A 560 16.78 -5.99 42.78
CA PRO A 560 16.21 -5.26 43.90
C PRO A 560 16.71 -3.81 43.83
N GLU A 561 15.77 -2.89 43.64
CA GLU A 561 15.97 -1.48 43.93
C GLU A 561 16.35 -1.40 45.41
N GLN A 562 17.64 -1.24 45.68
CA GLN A 562 18.11 -0.94 47.02
C GLN A 562 17.45 0.39 47.39
N PRO A 563 16.63 0.44 48.45
CA PRO A 563 15.85 1.62 48.75
C PRO A 563 16.81 2.77 49.03
N ASP A 564 16.47 3.94 48.48
CA ASP A 564 17.08 5.23 48.78
C ASP A 564 17.51 5.31 50.25
N LYS A 565 18.81 5.40 50.45
CA LYS A 565 19.36 6.13 51.59
C LYS A 565 19.85 7.45 51.04
N ASP A 566 19.05 8.48 51.30
CA ASP A 566 19.54 9.84 51.41
C ASP A 566 20.76 9.89 52.36
N GLU A 567 21.60 10.88 52.10
CA GLU A 567 22.76 11.38 52.87
C GLU A 567 24.15 10.93 52.41
N ASP A 568 24.77 11.84 51.64
CA ASP A 568 26.18 12.24 51.75
C ASP A 568 27.23 11.12 51.81
N GLN A 569 27.59 10.55 50.67
CA GLN A 569 28.91 9.96 50.51
C GLN A 569 29.44 10.09 49.08
N GLU A 570 30.23 11.14 48.90
CA GLU A 570 31.12 11.38 47.76
C GLU A 570 32.12 10.22 47.65
N HIS A 571 31.77 9.18 46.89
CA HIS A 571 32.72 8.15 46.51
C HIS A 571 33.69 8.73 45.47
N PRO A 572 35.01 8.80 45.75
CA PRO A 572 35.95 9.33 44.79
C PRO A 572 36.01 8.40 43.56
N GLN A 573 35.78 8.96 42.38
CA GLN A 573 36.03 8.27 41.11
C GLN A 573 37.51 7.88 41.05
N VAL A 574 37.79 6.58 41.16
CA VAL A 574 39.16 6.05 41.05
C VAL A 574 39.52 6.00 39.58
N PHE A 575 40.16 7.07 39.11
CA PHE A 575 40.74 7.12 37.76
C PHE A 575 41.99 6.25 37.68
N GLY A 576 42.09 5.43 36.63
CA GLY A 576 43.27 4.61 36.39
C GLY A 576 44.50 5.46 36.05
N LEU A 577 45.70 5.02 36.44
CA LEU A 577 46.98 5.68 36.12
C LEU A 577 47.17 5.99 34.63
N ARG A 578 46.54 5.19 33.75
CA ARG A 578 46.56 5.36 32.30
C ARG A 578 45.71 6.54 31.81
N GLN A 579 44.67 6.92 32.57
CA GLN A 579 43.82 8.09 32.32
C GLN A 579 44.49 9.38 32.80
N LEU A 580 45.26 9.31 33.90
CA LEU A 580 46.05 10.44 34.40
C LEU A 580 47.22 10.80 33.47
N SER A 581 47.79 9.82 32.77
CA SER A 581 48.94 10.00 31.85
C SER A 581 48.59 10.70 30.53
N ARG A 582 47.30 10.77 30.14
CA ARG A 582 46.87 11.30 28.84
C ARG A 582 46.38 12.75 28.87
N ARG A 583 46.53 13.45 30.00
CA ARG A 583 46.17 14.87 30.05
C ARG A 583 47.19 15.70 29.25
N PRO A 584 46.78 16.43 28.21
CA PRO A 584 47.62 17.50 27.70
C PRO A 584 47.77 18.53 28.82
N THR A 585 49.00 18.87 29.19
CA THR A 585 49.31 19.99 30.08
C THR A 585 49.11 21.31 29.35
N THR A 586 47.87 21.60 28.96
CA THR A 586 47.48 22.95 28.57
C THR A 586 47.36 23.80 29.83
N VAL A 587 48.48 24.42 30.21
CA VAL A 587 48.52 25.55 31.12
C VAL A 587 47.57 26.62 30.59
N THR A 588 46.37 26.73 31.14
CA THR A 588 45.37 27.73 30.77
C THR A 588 44.84 28.44 32.03
N ASN A 589 45.50 29.56 32.35
CA ASN A 589 44.91 30.84 32.76
C ASN A 589 43.68 30.85 33.69
N LEU A 590 43.72 30.15 34.82
CA LEU A 590 42.82 30.44 35.95
C LEU A 590 43.25 31.68 36.77
N ALA A 591 44.42 32.26 36.49
CA ALA A 591 44.93 33.46 37.14
C ALA A 591 44.41 34.78 36.54
N VAL A 592 43.82 34.76 35.33
CA VAL A 592 43.39 35.99 34.62
C VAL A 592 41.94 36.37 34.93
N SER A 593 41.06 35.41 35.25
CA SER A 593 39.65 35.70 35.60
C SER A 593 39.48 36.27 37.03
N LEU A 594 40.40 35.94 37.95
CA LEU A 594 40.39 36.48 39.32
C LEU A 594 40.93 37.92 39.42
N LEU A 595 41.70 38.39 38.42
CA LEU A 595 42.19 39.77 38.36
C LEU A 595 41.16 40.73 37.74
N ALA A 596 40.33 40.28 36.80
CA ALA A 596 39.27 41.12 36.20
C ALA A 596 38.16 41.48 37.21
N SER A 597 37.83 40.57 38.13
CA SER A 597 36.81 40.82 39.17
C SER A 597 37.28 41.81 40.25
N ARG A 598 38.61 41.87 40.52
CA ARG A 598 39.18 42.83 41.49
C ARG A 598 39.37 44.25 40.92
N VAL A 599 39.47 44.42 39.61
CA VAL A 599 39.58 45.75 38.97
C VAL A 599 38.21 46.42 38.82
N VAL A 600 37.15 45.66 38.50
CA VAL A 600 35.79 46.22 38.39
C VAL A 600 35.22 46.64 39.75
N PHE A 601 35.59 45.95 40.83
CA PHE A 601 35.17 46.33 42.19
C PHE A 601 35.93 47.56 42.75
N ARG A 602 37.15 47.85 42.27
CA ARG A 602 37.90 49.07 42.64
C ARG A 602 37.54 50.31 41.82
N LEU A 603 37.02 50.17 40.60
CA LEU A 603 36.58 51.33 39.81
C LEU A 603 35.21 51.89 40.25
N ARG A 604 34.34 51.04 40.81
CA ARG A 604 33.02 51.47 41.34
C ARG A 604 33.10 52.19 42.69
N ALA A 605 34.20 52.03 43.43
CA ALA A 605 34.43 52.72 44.71
C ALA A 605 35.05 54.11 44.54
N SER A 606 35.66 54.43 43.38
CA SER A 606 36.31 55.72 43.14
C SER A 606 35.42 56.76 42.44
N ILE A 607 34.28 56.35 41.86
CA ILE A 607 33.33 57.24 41.19
C ILE A 607 32.27 57.82 42.16
N THR A 608 32.17 57.29 43.38
CA THR A 608 31.18 57.74 44.39
C THR A 608 31.74 58.79 45.38
N ARG A 609 32.97 59.31 45.16
CA ARG A 609 33.62 60.28 46.06
C ARG A 609 33.99 61.64 45.45
N ALA A 610 33.50 61.97 44.26
CA ALA A 610 33.73 63.26 43.63
C ALA A 610 32.42 63.94 43.18
N ALA A 611 31.37 63.83 44.00
CA ALA A 611 30.10 64.52 43.80
C ALA A 611 29.75 65.38 45.03
N THR A 612 30.54 66.43 45.28
CA THR A 612 30.08 67.59 46.06
C THR A 612 30.99 68.76 45.72
N TYR A 613 30.56 69.68 44.84
CA TYR A 613 30.70 71.13 45.00
C TYR A 613 29.86 71.80 43.90
N ILE A 614 29.14 72.84 44.30
CA ILE A 614 27.96 73.44 43.65
C ILE A 614 28.32 74.82 43.05
N LEU A 615 27.89 75.04 41.78
CA LEU A 615 27.52 76.29 41.04
C LEU A 615 28.58 77.38 40.74
N PRO A 616 28.34 78.33 39.77
CA PRO A 616 27.24 78.47 38.79
C PRO A 616 27.64 78.78 37.29
N VAL A 617 26.65 78.57 36.40
CA VAL A 617 26.25 79.18 35.09
C VAL A 617 26.84 80.60 34.79
N PRO A 618 27.14 81.08 33.53
CA PRO A 618 26.30 81.05 32.30
C PRO A 618 26.98 80.99 30.88
N LYS A 619 26.10 80.92 29.86
CA LYS A 619 26.08 81.62 28.53
C LYS A 619 26.64 80.93 27.26
N ALA A 620 25.67 80.51 26.43
CA ALA A 620 25.45 80.80 24.99
C ALA A 620 26.63 81.16 24.06
N ARG A 621 26.73 80.45 22.91
CA ARG A 621 26.50 81.01 21.56
C ARG A 621 26.62 79.95 20.45
N GLU A 622 25.67 79.97 19.51
CA GLU A 622 25.84 79.51 18.13
C GLU A 622 27.05 80.19 17.48
N VAL A 623 27.68 79.55 16.48
CA VAL A 623 28.07 80.18 15.19
C VAL A 623 28.55 79.09 14.22
N LEU A 624 27.79 79.01 13.13
CA LEU A 624 28.06 78.50 11.79
C LEU A 624 29.34 79.11 11.18
N ILE A 625 30.15 78.39 10.38
CA ILE A 625 30.86 78.91 9.18
C ILE A 625 31.59 77.76 8.44
N LYS A 626 31.23 77.63 7.15
CA LYS A 626 31.87 76.90 6.01
C LYS A 626 33.16 77.67 5.55
N PRO A 627 33.78 77.43 4.38
CA PRO A 627 34.26 76.22 3.68
C PRO A 627 35.73 76.43 3.19
N LEU A 628 36.27 75.52 2.34
CA LEU A 628 37.19 75.72 1.18
C LEU A 628 37.97 74.40 0.94
N ARG A 629 37.82 73.74 -0.23
CA ARG A 629 38.63 73.88 -1.48
C ARG A 629 40.01 73.19 -1.29
N GLU A 630 40.50 72.25 -2.11
CA GLU A 630 40.71 72.29 -3.57
C GLU A 630 41.11 70.89 -4.11
N GLU A 631 40.69 70.65 -5.36
CA GLU A 631 41.24 69.86 -6.47
C GLU A 631 42.31 68.76 -6.29
N SER A 632 42.05 67.59 -6.91
CA SER A 632 42.64 67.16 -8.21
C SER A 632 41.95 65.85 -8.65
N SER A 633 41.17 65.79 -9.74
CA SER A 633 41.58 65.62 -11.16
C SER A 633 42.48 64.37 -11.32
N VAL A 634 42.16 63.30 -12.07
CA VAL A 634 41.91 63.16 -13.53
C VAL A 634 41.31 61.74 -13.73
N GLN A 635 40.11 61.51 -14.31
CA GLN A 635 39.75 61.39 -15.75
C GLN A 635 40.39 60.17 -16.47
N GLY A 636 39.72 59.32 -17.27
CA GLY A 636 38.38 59.31 -17.86
C GLY A 636 38.01 57.88 -18.34
N THR A 637 36.73 57.51 -18.44
CA THR A 637 35.76 57.71 -19.55
C THR A 637 35.92 56.79 -20.76
N GLY A 638 34.80 56.12 -21.12
CA GLY A 638 34.51 55.60 -22.46
C GLY A 638 33.63 54.34 -22.41
N LYS A 639 32.31 54.46 -22.23
CA LYS A 639 31.23 54.52 -23.27
C LYS A 639 31.02 53.20 -24.05
N ILE A 640 29.89 52.52 -23.81
CA ILE A 640 28.62 52.48 -24.61
C ILE A 640 28.62 51.39 -25.72
N ASN A 641 27.77 50.38 -25.49
CA ASN A 641 26.93 49.51 -26.35
C ASN A 641 26.83 49.83 -27.87
N PRO A 642 26.47 48.85 -28.73
CA PRO A 642 25.19 48.12 -28.71
C PRO A 642 25.19 46.77 -27.99
#